data_AF-E4YMQ1-F1
#
_entry.id   AF-E4YMQ1-F1
#
_cell.length_a   1.000
_cell.length_b   1.000
_cell.length_c   1.000
_cell.angle_alpha   90.00
_cell.angle_beta   90.00
_cell.angle_gamma   90.00
#
_symmetry.space_group_name_H-M   'P 1'
#
loop_
_entity.id
_entity.type
_entity.pdbx_description
1 polymer ?
#
loop_
_entity_poly.entity_id
_entity_poly.type
_entity_poly.pdbx_seq_one_letter_code
_entity_poly.pdbx_strand_id
1 'polypeptide(L)'
;MLTEFGFLAALTLDENERAVLRNEIDEWVKLFLPKLEKESTRTEKCRLVASVERQEFEHDGNAEGWRFCKFVGKNGMILDPAKRELEKFKITSFQKKILRENPSLENELIGRNEIKEETGFWKLKDEQKRKKISEGGEAVIFLEKFGNLEVVVRIHVFDSFMFTTKFGAKTLKWKTNLISDFKKAEDGRLSSDNKAVVPIHENVVQNFANIELFQTDDDNQEDCLGWITILEKCDGNVRAGLKNESLDLKERKKIAIGLENGFEYLENVGIYHFDNKLENFLLLGGIAKICDFGLVREWTGRRSYRQIGYCRKGSKFRNDNALFSGSPGFSNQRQLTGNYGTGNSYFYFLFCDWKTSWSLLYRPIDEKERIKIDEKIQNCNIQHINDESDVIDKITQIISLPNISDSFCLDDPNLTKSCQMSSLKQKLTKWVNLDFQNLTENVFDQKSSNLCVPISVTTLLRFSMKTDLAFVDKNNYYTFDKILTNLTMIVYPRSLAGLNLNPKKEENDFQMNDIETMLERICKKTYLRKSGWEIIRNQNLFSEPAESTCEYIKVTLNQNFVFSRPLTVTGAYFLPARTIDGVFYNEKVVFHQMTLDRIENNTFILQNTDFNHSPVLVFIYFFKFIFNILKPKKVIRIGLTNPYYAPIHSRYYKMLYESLNQTGRNFYDDGTIQMQLVNETLTYMHNDLWYLLPDAYSLQLKKI
;
A
#
# COMPACT_ATOMS: atom_id res chain seq x y z
N MET A 1 -14.79 7.94 40.85
CA MET A 1 -15.17 7.45 39.49
C MET A 1 -16.13 8.36 38.70
N LEU A 2 -17.44 8.52 38.99
CA LEU A 2 -18.35 9.20 38.02
C LEU A 2 -18.16 10.73 37.85
N THR A 3 -17.67 11.45 38.87
CA THR A 3 -17.53 12.93 38.82
C THR A 3 -16.18 13.40 38.26
N GLU A 4 -15.12 12.61 38.41
CA GLU A 4 -13.74 13.04 38.10
C GLU A 4 -13.40 12.93 36.61
N PHE A 5 -14.04 12.01 35.88
CA PHE A 5 -13.90 11.91 34.42
C PHE A 5 -14.59 13.06 33.65
N GLY A 6 -15.39 13.89 34.32
CA GLY A 6 -15.93 15.12 33.71
C GLY A 6 -14.83 16.08 33.23
N PHE A 7 -13.62 15.96 33.78
CA PHE A 7 -12.45 16.75 33.43
C PHE A 7 -11.70 16.28 32.18
N LEU A 8 -12.04 15.12 31.61
CA LEU A 8 -11.27 14.51 30.52
C LEU A 8 -11.22 15.40 29.26
N ALA A 9 -12.27 16.17 28.99
CA ALA A 9 -12.34 17.10 27.87
C ALA A 9 -11.78 18.51 28.19
N ALA A 10 -11.42 18.78 29.45
CA ALA A 10 -10.96 20.10 29.87
C ALA A 10 -9.54 20.37 29.36
N LEU A 11 -9.36 21.50 28.67
CA LEU A 11 -8.04 21.96 28.20
C LEU A 11 -7.18 22.55 29.31
N THR A 12 -7.80 23.00 30.40
CA THR A 12 -7.11 23.60 31.55
C THR A 12 -7.60 22.93 32.82
N LEU A 13 -6.69 22.26 33.51
CA LEU A 13 -6.88 21.67 34.83
C LEU A 13 -5.73 22.15 35.72
N ASP A 14 -5.96 22.28 37.03
CA ASP A 14 -4.90 22.50 38.00
C ASP A 14 -4.10 21.20 38.28
N GLU A 15 -3.02 21.29 39.06
CA GLU A 15 -2.16 20.13 39.33
C GLU A 15 -2.88 19.01 40.11
N ASN A 16 -3.78 19.36 41.02
CA ASN A 16 -4.53 18.38 41.81
C ASN A 16 -5.56 17.66 40.94
N GLU A 17 -6.31 18.41 40.12
CA GLU A 17 -7.28 17.86 39.18
C GLU A 17 -6.61 16.92 38.18
N ARG A 18 -5.44 17.29 37.65
CA ARG A 18 -4.65 16.40 36.77
C ARG A 18 -4.18 15.15 37.49
N ALA A 19 -3.72 15.26 38.73
CA ALA A 19 -3.28 14.10 39.51
C ALA A 19 -4.43 13.12 39.75
N VAL A 20 -5.61 13.62 40.12
CA VAL A 20 -6.82 12.81 40.29
C VAL A 20 -7.22 12.14 38.98
N LEU A 21 -7.29 12.89 37.87
CA LEU A 21 -7.66 12.32 36.57
C LEU A 21 -6.67 11.25 36.09
N ARG A 22 -5.36 11.45 36.28
CA ARG A 22 -4.35 10.43 35.96
C ARG A 22 -4.54 9.17 36.79
N ASN A 23 -4.77 9.29 38.10
CA ASN A 23 -5.02 8.13 38.95
C ASN A 23 -6.26 7.35 38.49
N GLU A 24 -7.35 8.03 38.13
CA GLU A 24 -8.57 7.39 37.62
C GLU A 24 -8.32 6.68 36.28
N ILE A 25 -7.57 7.29 35.35
CA ILE A 25 -7.16 6.64 34.10
C ILE A 25 -6.27 5.43 34.39
N ASP A 26 -5.31 5.55 35.30
CA ASP A 26 -4.39 4.46 35.64
C ASP A 26 -5.12 3.27 36.29
N GLU A 27 -6.11 3.52 37.15
CA GLU A 27 -6.99 2.46 37.68
C GLU A 27 -7.83 1.81 36.57
N TRP A 28 -8.36 2.61 35.64
CA TRP A 28 -9.05 2.06 34.47
C TRP A 28 -8.11 1.21 33.59
N VAL A 29 -6.88 1.65 33.33
CA VAL A 29 -5.87 0.92 32.55
C VAL A 29 -5.55 -0.43 33.21
N LYS A 30 -5.37 -0.46 34.55
CA LYS A 30 -5.16 -1.72 35.30
C LYS A 30 -6.25 -2.75 35.06
N LEU A 31 -7.50 -2.31 34.99
CA LEU A 31 -8.66 -3.17 34.75
C LEU A 31 -8.87 -3.47 33.26
N PHE A 32 -8.44 -2.58 32.38
CA PHE A 32 -8.66 -2.67 30.94
C PHE A 32 -7.63 -3.55 30.22
N LEU A 33 -6.33 -3.39 30.50
CA LEU A 33 -5.27 -4.16 29.83
C LEU A 33 -5.47 -5.69 29.92
N PRO A 34 -5.88 -6.28 31.07
CA PRO A 34 -6.11 -7.74 31.15
C PRO A 34 -7.27 -8.24 30.27
N LYS A 35 -8.11 -7.35 29.75
CA LYS A 35 -9.21 -7.68 28.82
C LYS A 35 -8.73 -7.79 27.37
N LEU A 36 -7.51 -7.31 27.08
CA LEU A 36 -6.91 -7.34 25.75
C LEU A 36 -6.11 -8.63 25.59
N GLU A 37 -6.50 -9.43 24.61
CA GLU A 37 -5.79 -10.63 24.21
C GLU A 37 -5.73 -10.68 22.68
N LYS A 38 -4.57 -11.05 22.13
CA LYS A 38 -4.41 -11.25 20.69
C LYS A 38 -3.49 -12.42 20.38
N GLU A 39 -3.59 -12.90 19.15
CA GLU A 39 -2.59 -13.80 18.57
C GLU A 39 -1.52 -13.01 17.78
N SER A 40 -0.37 -13.62 17.57
CA SER A 40 0.66 -13.09 16.69
C SER A 40 1.30 -14.23 15.90
N THR A 41 1.46 -13.99 14.61
CA THR A 41 2.17 -14.87 13.66
C THR A 41 3.58 -14.39 13.36
N ARG A 42 3.93 -13.19 13.85
CA ARG A 42 5.28 -12.65 13.77
C ARG A 42 6.24 -13.42 14.68
N THR A 43 7.54 -13.24 14.46
CA THR A 43 8.62 -13.92 15.19
C THR A 43 9.45 -12.92 15.98
N GLU A 44 10.34 -13.40 16.85
CA GLU A 44 11.31 -12.59 17.59
C GLU A 44 12.19 -11.75 16.63
N LYS A 45 12.54 -12.31 15.47
CA LYS A 45 13.21 -11.58 14.38
C LYS A 45 12.39 -10.37 13.91
N CYS A 46 11.08 -10.54 13.71
CA CYS A 46 10.18 -9.45 13.33
C CYS A 46 10.15 -8.34 14.39
N ARG A 47 10.17 -8.72 15.68
CA ARG A 47 10.17 -7.77 16.81
C ARG A 47 11.43 -6.92 16.83
N LEU A 48 12.60 -7.51 16.58
CA LEU A 48 13.87 -6.77 16.45
C LEU A 48 13.78 -5.75 15.31
N VAL A 49 13.32 -6.15 14.13
CA VAL A 49 13.13 -5.20 13.01
C VAL A 49 12.19 -4.06 13.38
N ALA A 50 11.03 -4.38 13.97
CA ALA A 50 10.05 -3.37 14.41
C ALA A 50 10.63 -2.43 15.49
N SER A 51 11.51 -2.94 16.36
CA SER A 51 12.20 -2.10 17.36
C SER A 51 13.18 -1.10 16.73
N VAL A 52 13.85 -1.48 15.65
CA VAL A 52 14.74 -0.56 14.92
C VAL A 52 13.93 0.51 14.19
N GLU A 53 12.71 0.23 13.73
CA GLU A 53 11.82 1.28 13.17
C GLU A 53 11.45 2.37 14.18
N ARG A 54 11.47 2.06 15.48
CA ARG A 54 11.18 3.00 16.57
C ARG A 54 12.42 3.72 17.11
N GLN A 55 13.60 3.35 16.60
CA GLN A 55 14.87 3.95 17.00
C GLN A 55 14.99 5.36 16.39
N GLU A 56 15.45 6.30 17.21
CA GLU A 56 15.97 7.58 16.72
C GLU A 56 17.46 7.41 16.45
N PHE A 57 17.82 7.67 15.20
CA PHE A 57 19.18 7.69 14.70
C PHE A 57 19.79 9.07 14.93
N GLU A 58 21.11 9.13 15.00
CA GLU A 58 21.86 10.39 15.08
C GLU A 58 21.57 11.27 13.86
N HIS A 59 21.47 10.65 12.68
CA HIS A 59 21.03 11.31 11.47
C HIS A 59 19.72 10.70 10.93
N ASP A 60 18.64 11.48 10.93
CA ASP A 60 17.32 11.03 10.44
C ASP A 60 17.35 10.55 8.98
N GLY A 61 18.30 11.04 8.18
CA GLY A 61 18.57 10.58 6.81
C GLY A 61 18.89 9.09 6.72
N ASN A 62 19.48 8.51 7.77
CA ASN A 62 19.86 7.09 7.79
C ASN A 62 18.65 6.16 7.74
N ALA A 63 17.46 6.61 8.17
CA ALA A 63 16.23 5.84 8.08
C ALA A 63 15.80 5.56 6.61
N GLU A 64 16.12 6.47 5.68
CA GLU A 64 15.86 6.29 4.25
C GLU A 64 16.75 5.20 3.65
N GLY A 65 18.03 5.21 4.01
CA GLY A 65 19.05 4.26 3.50
C GLY A 65 19.01 2.88 4.16
N TRP A 66 18.45 2.76 5.36
CA TRP A 66 18.45 1.53 6.15
C TRP A 66 17.72 0.37 5.45
N ARG A 67 18.44 -0.74 5.24
CA ARG A 67 17.91 -2.01 4.69
C ARG A 67 18.19 -3.23 5.57
N PHE A 68 19.31 -3.24 6.27
CA PHE A 68 19.68 -4.34 7.17
C PHE A 68 20.04 -3.81 8.55
N CYS A 69 19.86 -4.64 9.57
CA CYS A 69 20.35 -4.38 10.91
C CYS A 69 21.13 -5.59 11.42
N LYS A 70 22.05 -5.34 12.34
CA LYS A 70 22.83 -6.37 13.03
C LYS A 70 23.04 -5.95 14.47
N PHE A 71 22.98 -6.90 15.39
CA PHE A 71 23.21 -6.66 16.82
C PHE A 71 24.47 -7.39 17.26
N VAL A 72 25.40 -6.66 17.90
CA VAL A 72 26.72 -7.15 18.32
C VAL A 72 27.02 -6.66 19.73
N GLY A 73 27.01 -7.56 20.71
CA GLY A 73 27.24 -7.22 22.11
C GLY A 73 26.24 -6.20 22.63
N LYS A 74 26.70 -4.99 22.96
CA LYS A 74 25.85 -3.91 23.51
C LYS A 74 25.36 -2.91 22.45
N ASN A 75 25.65 -3.14 21.18
CA ASN A 75 25.36 -2.21 20.10
C ASN A 75 24.55 -2.87 18.98
N GLY A 76 23.69 -2.08 18.35
CA GLY A 76 23.07 -2.38 17.07
C GLY A 76 23.74 -1.54 16.00
N MET A 77 23.63 -1.98 14.75
CA MET A 77 24.04 -1.20 13.58
C MET A 77 23.01 -1.35 12.48
N ILE A 78 22.80 -0.27 11.72
CA ILE A 78 22.01 -0.27 10.50
C ILE A 78 22.94 -0.18 9.28
N LEU A 79 22.55 -0.86 8.20
CA LEU A 79 23.32 -0.94 6.97
C LEU A 79 22.48 -0.63 5.73
N ASP A 80 23.15 -0.08 4.72
CA ASP A 80 22.58 0.28 3.42
C ASP A 80 22.35 -0.95 2.51
N PRO A 81 21.77 -0.79 1.29
CA PRO A 81 21.61 -1.90 0.35
C PRO A 81 22.92 -2.61 -0.05
N ALA A 82 24.05 -1.90 -0.01
CA ALA A 82 25.38 -2.43 -0.28
C ALA A 82 26.04 -3.06 0.96
N LYS A 83 25.29 -3.18 2.07
CA LYS A 83 25.75 -3.70 3.37
C LYS A 83 26.89 -2.87 3.97
N ARG A 84 26.96 -1.58 3.64
CA ARG A 84 27.84 -0.63 4.30
C ARG A 84 27.15 -0.11 5.56
N GLU A 85 27.92 0.02 6.63
CA GLU A 85 27.44 0.59 7.89
C GLU A 85 27.00 2.04 7.68
N LEU A 86 25.76 2.34 8.08
CA LEU A 86 25.24 3.70 8.11
C LEU A 86 25.41 4.33 9.49
N GLU A 87 25.09 3.57 10.54
CA GLU A 87 25.14 4.05 11.92
C GLU A 87 25.20 2.89 12.91
N LYS A 88 25.81 3.14 14.08
CA LYS A 88 25.75 2.30 15.27
C LYS A 88 24.93 2.99 16.36
N PHE A 89 24.11 2.21 17.05
CA PHE A 89 23.27 2.69 18.15
C PHE A 89 23.38 1.77 19.37
N LYS A 90 23.13 2.31 20.55
CA LYS A 90 23.04 1.52 21.79
C LYS A 90 21.74 0.73 21.78
N ILE A 91 21.79 -0.57 22.05
CA ILE A 91 20.57 -1.40 22.09
C ILE A 91 19.77 -1.15 23.37
N THR A 92 18.44 -1.14 23.24
CA THR A 92 17.50 -0.92 24.34
C THR A 92 17.43 -2.14 25.26
N SER A 93 16.88 -1.96 26.48
CA SER A 93 16.61 -3.09 27.39
C SER A 93 15.69 -4.15 26.74
N PHE A 94 14.72 -3.69 25.94
CA PHE A 94 13.82 -4.55 25.18
C PHE A 94 14.56 -5.40 24.13
N GLN A 95 15.43 -4.79 23.33
CA GLN A 95 16.26 -5.50 22.35
C GLN A 95 17.18 -6.53 23.01
N LYS A 96 17.81 -6.18 24.14
CA LYS A 96 18.63 -7.13 24.93
C LYS A 96 17.81 -8.33 25.41
N LYS A 97 16.54 -8.12 25.79
CA LYS A 97 15.67 -9.22 26.19
C LYS A 97 15.38 -10.15 25.02
N ILE A 98 15.03 -9.61 23.86
CA ILE A 98 14.78 -10.45 22.66
C ILE A 98 16.03 -11.26 22.30
N LEU A 99 17.21 -10.66 22.33
CA LEU A 99 18.48 -11.35 22.05
C LEU A 99 18.82 -12.42 23.11
N ARG A 100 18.47 -12.21 24.38
CA ARG A 100 18.62 -13.23 25.43
C ARG A 100 17.67 -14.40 25.24
N GLU A 101 16.43 -14.12 24.85
CA GLU A 101 15.40 -15.14 24.57
C GLU A 101 15.72 -15.93 23.30
N ASN A 102 16.37 -15.30 22.32
CA ASN A 102 16.83 -15.95 21.10
C ASN A 102 18.25 -15.52 20.70
N PRO A 103 19.29 -16.16 21.28
CA PRO A 103 20.69 -15.82 21.00
C PRO A 103 21.13 -16.03 19.56
N SER A 104 20.42 -16.83 18.75
CA SER A 104 20.79 -17.05 17.35
C SER A 104 20.66 -15.79 16.49
N LEU A 105 19.90 -14.79 16.97
CA LEU A 105 19.72 -13.49 16.32
C LEU A 105 20.91 -12.55 16.59
N GLU A 106 21.78 -12.87 17.56
CA GLU A 106 23.00 -12.11 17.81
C GLU A 106 24.01 -12.35 16.69
N ASN A 107 24.65 -11.28 16.22
CA ASN A 107 25.55 -11.28 15.07
C ASN A 107 24.92 -11.71 13.72
N GLU A 108 23.61 -11.96 13.69
CA GLU A 108 22.87 -12.22 12.45
C GLU A 108 22.65 -10.91 11.68
N LEU A 109 22.86 -10.94 10.37
CA LEU A 109 22.48 -9.83 9.49
C LEU A 109 21.00 -9.98 9.15
N ILE A 110 20.15 -9.18 9.80
CA ILE A 110 18.70 -9.23 9.66
C ILE A 110 18.26 -8.14 8.69
N GLY A 111 17.62 -8.53 7.60
CA GLY A 111 17.01 -7.59 6.69
C GLY A 111 15.71 -6.99 7.24
N ARG A 112 15.49 -5.68 7.03
CA ARG A 112 14.25 -4.96 7.39
C ARG A 112 13.00 -5.61 6.80
N ASN A 113 13.19 -6.26 5.68
CA ASN A 113 12.23 -7.03 4.93
C ASN A 113 11.82 -8.39 5.48
N GLU A 114 12.60 -8.95 6.40
CA GLU A 114 12.29 -10.27 6.97
C GLU A 114 11.12 -10.20 7.95
N ILE A 115 10.55 -9.01 8.17
CA ILE A 115 9.29 -8.84 8.88
C ILE A 115 8.18 -9.60 8.16
N LYS A 116 7.55 -10.51 8.90
CA LYS A 116 6.42 -11.31 8.41
C LYS A 116 5.13 -10.52 8.51
N GLU A 117 4.21 -10.86 7.62
CA GLU A 117 2.80 -10.50 7.75
C GLU A 117 2.26 -10.96 9.11
N GLU A 118 1.38 -10.15 9.68
CA GLU A 118 0.68 -10.39 10.92
C GLU A 118 -0.77 -10.75 10.60
N THR A 119 -1.10 -12.03 10.68
CA THR A 119 -2.46 -12.55 10.51
C THR A 119 -3.11 -12.93 11.85
N GLY A 120 -2.46 -12.62 12.97
CA GLY A 120 -3.03 -12.82 14.30
C GLY A 120 -4.23 -11.90 14.55
N PHE A 121 -5.22 -12.38 15.30
CA PHE A 121 -6.47 -11.68 15.56
C PHE A 121 -6.65 -11.32 17.03
N TRP A 122 -7.52 -10.35 17.30
CA TRP A 122 -7.92 -9.98 18.66
C TRP A 122 -8.94 -10.98 19.22
N LYS A 123 -8.66 -11.53 20.40
CA LYS A 123 -9.56 -12.42 21.16
C LYS A 123 -10.45 -11.61 22.08
N LEU A 124 -11.35 -10.85 21.47
CA LEU A 124 -12.30 -10.00 22.20
C LEU A 124 -13.47 -10.82 22.76
N LYS A 125 -13.84 -10.61 24.02
CA LYS A 125 -15.07 -11.19 24.59
C LYS A 125 -16.29 -10.38 24.11
N ASP A 126 -17.49 -10.89 24.36
CA ASP A 126 -18.73 -10.33 23.81
C ASP A 126 -19.00 -8.89 24.26
N GLU A 127 -18.53 -8.49 25.44
CA GLU A 127 -18.59 -7.09 25.88
C GLU A 127 -17.73 -6.19 25.00
N GLN A 128 -16.45 -6.54 24.77
CA GLN A 128 -15.54 -5.74 23.93
C GLN A 128 -15.98 -5.76 22.47
N LYS A 129 -16.48 -6.90 21.97
CA LYS A 129 -17.01 -6.99 20.60
C LYS A 129 -18.15 -6.01 20.35
N ARG A 130 -19.06 -5.82 21.32
CA ARG A 130 -20.16 -4.84 21.22
C ARG A 130 -19.70 -3.39 21.22
N LYS A 131 -18.57 -3.11 21.88
CA LYS A 131 -17.96 -1.77 21.93
C LYS A 131 -17.01 -1.48 20.76
N LYS A 132 -16.65 -2.50 19.97
CA LYS A 132 -15.66 -2.37 18.90
C LYS A 132 -16.21 -1.50 17.76
N ILE A 133 -15.51 -0.42 17.44
CA ILE A 133 -15.82 0.45 16.30
C ILE A 133 -15.10 -0.06 15.05
N SER A 134 -13.81 -0.37 15.18
CA SER A 134 -12.98 -0.81 14.06
C SER A 134 -11.80 -1.67 14.55
N GLU A 135 -11.28 -2.48 13.65
CA GLU A 135 -10.15 -3.37 13.87
C GLU A 135 -9.28 -3.40 12.61
N GLY A 136 -7.97 -3.27 12.80
CA GLY A 136 -6.92 -3.51 11.81
C GLY A 136 -5.75 -4.24 12.47
N GLY A 137 -4.77 -4.70 11.69
CA GLY A 137 -3.74 -5.58 12.27
C GLY A 137 -2.76 -4.90 13.25
N GLU A 138 -2.65 -3.56 13.26
CA GLU A 138 -1.84 -2.82 14.27
C GLU A 138 -2.70 -2.04 15.27
N ALA A 139 -4.01 -1.93 15.08
CA ALA A 139 -4.84 -1.16 16.00
C ALA A 139 -6.27 -1.69 16.13
N VAL A 140 -6.84 -1.56 17.32
CA VAL A 140 -8.26 -1.81 17.60
C VAL A 140 -8.86 -0.59 18.28
N ILE A 141 -10.10 -0.27 17.90
CA ILE A 141 -10.79 0.95 18.33
C ILE A 141 -12.09 0.56 19.04
N PHE A 142 -12.28 1.09 20.25
CA PHE A 142 -13.45 0.86 21.09
C PHE A 142 -14.19 2.16 21.38
N LEU A 143 -15.51 2.06 21.53
CA LEU A 143 -16.33 3.05 22.21
C LEU A 143 -16.28 2.79 23.71
N GLU A 144 -15.89 3.78 24.49
CA GLU A 144 -15.91 3.71 25.95
C GLU A 144 -16.65 4.91 26.55
N LYS A 145 -17.06 4.75 27.80
CA LYS A 145 -17.78 5.79 28.54
C LYS A 145 -17.05 6.09 29.83
N PHE A 146 -16.63 7.33 29.98
CA PHE A 146 -15.99 7.87 31.17
C PHE A 146 -16.91 8.91 31.80
N GLY A 147 -17.58 8.55 32.91
CA GLY A 147 -18.65 9.38 33.45
C GLY A 147 -19.83 9.46 32.48
N ASN A 148 -20.21 10.69 32.10
CA ASN A 148 -21.23 10.95 31.08
C ASN A 148 -20.65 11.14 29.67
N LEU A 149 -19.31 11.18 29.55
CA LEU A 149 -18.64 11.42 28.29
C LEU A 149 -18.42 10.10 27.54
N GLU A 150 -18.95 10.00 26.32
CA GLU A 150 -18.58 8.94 25.38
C GLU A 150 -17.32 9.35 24.63
N VAL A 151 -16.34 8.44 24.58
CA VAL A 151 -15.06 8.67 23.93
C VAL A 151 -14.69 7.48 23.07
N VAL A 152 -13.72 7.68 22.19
CA VAL A 152 -13.11 6.61 21.43
C VAL A 152 -11.76 6.26 22.05
N VAL A 153 -11.50 4.97 22.22
CA VAL A 153 -10.24 4.44 22.72
C VAL A 153 -9.57 3.67 21.61
N ARG A 154 -8.41 4.15 21.15
CA ARG A 154 -7.57 3.47 20.16
C ARG A 154 -6.39 2.81 20.84
N ILE A 155 -6.29 1.48 20.72
CA ILE A 155 -5.08 0.74 21.10
C ILE A 155 -4.24 0.54 19.86
N HIS A 156 -3.01 1.04 19.86
CA HIS A 156 -2.06 0.92 18.76
C HIS A 156 -0.85 0.10 19.21
N VAL A 157 -0.61 -1.02 18.53
CA VAL A 157 0.39 -2.03 18.88
C VAL A 157 1.61 -1.90 17.97
N PHE A 158 2.75 -1.47 18.52
CA PHE A 158 3.99 -1.35 17.74
C PHE A 158 4.88 -2.60 17.85
N ASP A 159 4.83 -3.32 18.97
CA ASP A 159 5.39 -4.66 19.11
C ASP A 159 4.31 -5.72 18.95
N SER A 160 4.48 -6.59 17.97
CA SER A 160 3.43 -7.56 17.60
C SER A 160 3.16 -8.63 18.66
N PHE A 161 4.03 -8.81 19.66
CA PHE A 161 3.78 -9.76 20.74
C PHE A 161 2.92 -9.17 21.86
N MET A 162 2.70 -7.85 21.88
CA MET A 162 1.91 -7.22 22.94
C MET A 162 0.49 -7.80 22.96
N PHE A 163 0.04 -8.16 24.17
CA PHE A 163 -1.23 -8.85 24.45
C PHE A 163 -1.30 -10.30 23.97
N THR A 164 -0.19 -10.91 23.59
CA THR A 164 -0.13 -12.37 23.38
C THR A 164 0.06 -13.09 24.72
N THR A 165 -0.17 -14.41 24.73
CA THR A 165 0.09 -15.27 25.90
C THR A 165 1.54 -15.20 26.38
N LYS A 166 2.50 -14.93 25.47
CA LYS A 166 3.93 -14.77 25.78
C LYS A 166 4.28 -13.39 26.35
N PHE A 167 3.49 -12.35 26.05
CA PHE A 167 3.78 -10.97 26.41
C PHE A 167 2.49 -10.19 26.72
N GLY A 168 1.92 -10.54 27.87
CA GLY A 168 0.64 -10.01 28.35
C GLY A 168 0.77 -8.79 29.27
N ALA A 169 -0.39 -8.27 29.72
CA ALA A 169 -0.52 -7.04 30.50
C ALA A 169 0.42 -6.94 31.73
N LYS A 170 0.70 -8.05 32.42
CA LYS A 170 1.57 -8.09 33.61
C LYS A 170 3.03 -7.72 33.33
N THR A 171 3.45 -7.78 32.07
CA THR A 171 4.83 -7.47 31.65
C THR A 171 5.01 -6.02 31.22
N LEU A 172 3.91 -5.25 31.23
CA LEU A 172 3.87 -3.86 30.81
C LEU A 172 3.79 -2.92 32.02
N LYS A 173 4.45 -1.79 31.88
CA LYS A 173 4.20 -0.58 32.67
C LYS A 173 3.75 0.53 31.72
N TRP A 174 3.17 1.59 32.25
CA TRP A 174 2.66 2.67 31.43
C TRP A 174 2.94 4.05 31.99
N LYS A 175 2.77 5.04 31.13
CA LYS A 175 2.82 6.47 31.47
C LYS A 175 1.64 7.18 30.83
N THR A 176 0.86 7.86 31.66
CA THR A 176 -0.33 8.61 31.23
C THR A 176 0.02 10.08 31.03
N ASN A 177 -0.16 10.58 29.81
CA ASN A 177 -0.02 11.98 29.45
C ASN A 177 -1.41 12.57 29.16
N LEU A 178 -1.74 13.73 29.71
CA LEU A 178 -3.02 14.41 29.50
C LEU A 178 -2.84 15.59 28.55
N ILE A 179 -3.87 15.93 27.76
CA ILE A 179 -3.81 17.11 26.90
C ILE A 179 -3.64 18.41 27.70
N SER A 180 -4.23 18.48 28.89
CA SER A 180 -4.14 19.62 29.80
C SER A 180 -2.73 19.88 30.34
N ASP A 181 -1.79 18.94 30.13
CA ASP A 181 -0.37 19.15 30.41
C ASP A 181 0.32 20.10 29.44
N PHE A 182 -0.32 20.37 28.30
CA PHE A 182 0.28 21.05 27.18
C PHE A 182 -0.54 22.27 26.77
N LYS A 183 0.14 23.28 26.25
CA LYS A 183 -0.50 24.42 25.61
C LYS A 183 -0.75 24.13 24.13
N LYS A 184 -1.58 24.95 23.48
CA LYS A 184 -1.73 24.92 22.02
C LYS A 184 -0.39 25.24 21.35
N ALA A 185 -0.03 24.47 20.33
CA ALA A 185 1.08 24.79 19.44
C ALA A 185 0.68 25.91 18.47
N GLU A 186 1.52 26.95 18.35
CA GLU A 186 1.28 28.13 17.51
C GLU A 186 2.33 28.30 16.39
N ASP A 187 3.56 27.77 16.56
CA ASP A 187 4.62 27.84 15.55
C ASP A 187 5.56 26.62 15.62
N GLY A 188 5.82 26.00 14.47
CA GLY A 188 6.75 24.88 14.24
C GLY A 188 8.05 25.28 13.55
N ARG A 189 8.28 26.58 13.25
CA ARG A 189 9.47 27.07 12.53
C ARG A 189 10.74 27.08 13.39
N LEU A 190 10.64 26.92 14.71
CA LEU A 190 11.79 26.81 15.60
C LEU A 190 12.15 25.33 15.84
N SER A 191 13.36 24.95 15.45
CA SER A 191 13.92 23.61 15.66
C SER A 191 14.08 23.29 17.16
N SER A 192 13.68 22.08 17.55
CA SER A 192 13.99 21.42 18.82
C SER A 192 13.75 22.23 20.09
N ASP A 193 12.64 22.97 20.19
CA ASP A 193 12.19 23.45 21.49
C ASP A 193 11.48 22.32 22.24
N ASN A 194 11.90 22.03 23.48
CA ASN A 194 11.21 21.07 24.35
C ASN A 194 9.95 21.69 24.99
N LYS A 195 9.27 22.58 24.26
CA LYS A 195 8.06 23.25 24.76
C LYS A 195 6.97 22.21 24.97
N ALA A 196 6.28 22.32 26.10
CA ALA A 196 5.10 21.52 26.40
C ALA A 196 3.89 22.05 25.60
N VAL A 197 3.92 21.84 24.28
CA VAL A 197 2.85 22.23 23.35
C VAL A 197 2.39 21.06 22.50
N VAL A 198 1.12 21.05 22.10
CA VAL A 198 0.53 20.02 21.23
C VAL A 198 -0.43 20.65 20.21
N PRO A 199 -0.71 19.96 19.08
CA PRO A 199 -1.76 20.37 18.15
C PRO A 199 -3.12 20.50 18.83
N ILE A 200 -3.75 21.68 18.76
CA ILE A 200 -5.11 21.94 19.24
C ILE A 200 -5.81 22.85 18.21
N HIS A 201 -6.72 22.28 17.44
CA HIS A 201 -7.44 22.95 16.36
C HIS A 201 -8.83 22.34 16.15
N GLU A 202 -9.81 23.14 15.72
CA GLU A 202 -11.18 22.64 15.54
C GLU A 202 -11.26 21.50 14.50
N ASN A 203 -10.43 21.58 13.46
CA ASN A 203 -10.34 20.60 12.38
C ASN A 203 -9.31 19.48 12.59
N VAL A 204 -8.82 19.30 13.81
CA VAL A 204 -7.94 18.19 14.19
C VAL A 204 -8.61 17.40 15.30
N VAL A 205 -8.59 16.07 15.24
CA VAL A 205 -9.10 15.23 16.32
C VAL A 205 -8.30 15.49 17.60
N GLN A 206 -9.01 15.75 18.68
CA GLN A 206 -8.46 15.97 20.00
C GLN A 206 -8.18 14.64 20.71
N ASN A 207 -6.92 14.42 21.05
CA ASN A 207 -6.50 13.34 21.94
C ASN A 207 -6.57 13.85 23.38
N PHE A 208 -7.55 13.44 24.16
CA PHE A 208 -7.71 13.84 25.56
C PHE A 208 -6.57 13.31 26.45
N ALA A 209 -6.18 12.06 26.22
CA ALA A 209 -5.09 11.43 26.93
C ALA A 209 -4.41 10.39 26.04
N ASN A 210 -3.13 10.14 26.31
CA ASN A 210 -2.40 9.06 25.68
C ASN A 210 -1.56 8.33 26.72
N ILE A 211 -1.71 7.01 26.74
CA ILE A 211 -1.04 6.10 27.64
C ILE A 211 0.03 5.37 26.84
N GLU A 212 1.29 5.68 27.12
CA GLU A 212 2.44 5.02 26.52
C GLU A 212 2.74 3.70 27.24
N LEU A 213 2.90 2.61 26.50
CA LEU A 213 3.15 1.27 27.05
C LEU A 213 4.63 0.88 26.88
N PHE A 214 5.25 0.44 27.96
CA PHE A 214 6.66 0.05 28.01
C PHE A 214 6.80 -1.33 28.64
N GLN A 215 7.95 -1.97 28.40
CA GLN A 215 8.29 -3.16 29.17
C GLN A 215 8.62 -2.79 30.61
N THR A 216 8.25 -3.65 31.57
CA THR A 216 8.47 -3.43 33.01
C THR A 216 9.92 -3.10 33.37
N ASP A 217 10.90 -3.74 32.73
CA ASP A 217 12.35 -3.53 32.91
C ASP A 217 12.95 -2.39 32.06
N ASP A 218 12.12 -1.63 31.33
CA ASP A 218 12.55 -0.42 30.61
C ASP A 218 12.46 0.81 31.52
N ASP A 219 13.34 0.91 32.50
CA ASP A 219 13.34 1.98 33.53
C ASP A 219 13.44 3.39 32.93
N ASN A 220 14.10 3.52 31.80
CA ASN A 220 14.32 4.78 31.11
C ASN A 220 13.23 5.12 30.08
N GLN A 221 12.24 4.24 29.87
CA GLN A 221 11.18 4.41 28.87
C GLN A 221 11.77 4.65 27.46
N GLU A 222 12.83 3.90 27.11
CA GLU A 222 13.58 4.07 25.86
C GLU A 222 12.79 3.57 24.64
N ASP A 223 12.00 2.50 24.79
CA ASP A 223 11.27 1.83 23.71
C ASP A 223 9.77 1.70 24.01
N CYS A 224 8.98 2.64 23.48
CA CYS A 224 7.53 2.60 23.57
C CYS A 224 6.97 1.50 22.65
N LEU A 225 6.31 0.50 23.24
CA LEU A 225 5.84 -0.69 22.55
C LEU A 225 4.41 -0.56 21.99
N GLY A 226 3.69 0.47 22.42
CA GLY A 226 2.37 0.81 21.91
C GLY A 226 1.70 1.92 22.69
N TRP A 227 0.52 2.30 22.24
CA TRP A 227 -0.29 3.36 22.83
C TRP A 227 -1.71 2.90 23.14
N ILE A 228 -2.31 3.53 24.14
CA ILE A 228 -3.76 3.63 24.28
C ILE A 228 -4.09 5.12 24.25
N THR A 229 -4.74 5.55 23.17
CA THR A 229 -5.13 6.95 22.98
C THR A 229 -6.62 7.08 23.25
N ILE A 230 -6.99 8.02 24.13
CA ILE A 230 -8.37 8.39 24.42
C ILE A 230 -8.66 9.67 23.63
N LEU A 231 -9.60 9.60 22.69
CA LEU A 231 -9.92 10.68 21.74
C LEU A 231 -11.40 11.04 21.76
N GLU A 232 -11.71 12.25 21.27
CA GLU A 232 -13.08 12.68 21.08
C GLU A 232 -13.85 11.75 20.12
N LYS A 233 -15.14 11.53 20.40
CA LYS A 233 -16.03 10.72 19.56
C LYS A 233 -16.62 11.58 18.45
N CYS A 234 -16.45 11.14 17.21
CA CYS A 234 -17.07 11.75 16.02
C CYS A 234 -18.28 10.94 15.53
N ASP A 235 -19.12 11.56 14.69
CA ASP A 235 -20.37 10.99 14.17
C ASP A 235 -20.12 9.95 13.07
N GLY A 236 -19.05 10.12 12.30
CA GLY A 236 -18.68 9.24 11.19
C GLY A 236 -17.45 9.76 10.44
N ASN A 237 -17.15 9.17 9.27
CA ASN A 237 -16.09 9.64 8.38
C ASN A 237 -16.66 10.16 7.05
N VAL A 238 -15.91 11.04 6.39
CA VAL A 238 -16.30 11.69 5.13
C VAL A 238 -16.54 10.66 4.04
N ARG A 239 -15.76 9.56 3.98
CA ARG A 239 -15.99 8.49 2.98
C ARG A 239 -17.41 7.92 3.07
N ALA A 240 -17.86 7.57 4.27
CA ALA A 240 -19.20 7.00 4.47
C ALA A 240 -20.28 8.01 4.05
N GLY A 241 -20.12 9.28 4.41
CA GLY A 241 -21.06 10.34 4.03
C GLY A 241 -21.13 10.56 2.51
N LEU A 242 -19.99 10.56 1.82
CA LEU A 242 -19.94 10.70 0.36
C LEU A 242 -20.52 9.48 -0.36
N LYS A 243 -20.19 8.27 0.10
CA LYS A 243 -20.65 7.01 -0.53
C LYS A 243 -22.14 6.78 -0.36
N ASN A 244 -22.70 7.20 0.77
CA ASN A 244 -24.14 7.12 1.03
C ASN A 244 -24.91 8.32 0.48
N GLU A 245 -24.23 9.23 -0.23
CA GLU A 245 -24.79 10.47 -0.78
C GLU A 245 -25.51 11.33 0.27
N SER A 246 -25.08 11.25 1.53
CA SER A 246 -25.72 11.93 2.65
C SER A 246 -25.19 13.33 2.91
N LEU A 247 -24.16 13.77 2.15
CA LEU A 247 -23.53 15.09 2.28
C LEU A 247 -23.92 15.96 1.09
N ASP A 248 -24.57 17.09 1.36
CA ASP A 248 -24.91 18.07 0.33
C ASP A 248 -23.71 18.95 -0.07
N LEU A 249 -23.89 19.79 -1.09
CA LEU A 249 -22.81 20.64 -1.58
C LEU A 249 -22.31 21.65 -0.53
N LYS A 250 -23.20 22.19 0.30
CA LYS A 250 -22.85 23.18 1.32
C LYS A 250 -22.00 22.54 2.41
N GLU A 251 -22.37 21.33 2.82
CA GLU A 251 -21.59 20.52 3.76
C GLU A 251 -20.22 20.15 3.17
N ARG A 252 -20.16 19.72 1.91
CA ARG A 252 -18.91 19.42 1.19
C ARG A 252 -17.96 20.63 1.12
N LYS A 253 -18.49 21.84 0.85
CA LYS A 253 -17.70 23.09 0.90
C LYS A 253 -17.14 23.35 2.30
N LYS A 254 -17.97 23.22 3.34
CA LYS A 254 -17.54 23.39 4.73
C LYS A 254 -16.46 22.38 5.12
N ILE A 255 -16.59 21.14 4.66
CA ILE A 255 -15.57 20.10 4.86
C ILE A 255 -14.27 20.48 4.16
N ALA A 256 -14.31 20.92 2.90
CA ALA A 256 -13.12 21.32 2.15
C ALA A 256 -12.34 22.43 2.87
N ILE A 257 -13.03 23.51 3.27
CA ILE A 257 -12.44 24.64 4.00
C ILE A 257 -11.85 24.18 5.35
N GLY A 258 -12.59 23.34 6.09
CA GLY A 258 -12.11 22.81 7.36
C GLY A 258 -10.85 21.94 7.22
N LEU A 259 -10.77 21.13 6.17
CA LEU A 259 -9.58 20.32 5.89
C LEU A 259 -8.39 21.20 5.49
N GLU A 260 -8.59 22.23 4.67
CA GLU A 260 -7.56 23.20 4.29
C GLU A 260 -6.97 23.88 5.55
N ASN A 261 -7.83 24.47 6.38
CA ASN A 261 -7.43 25.10 7.65
C ASN A 261 -6.70 24.11 8.58
N GLY A 262 -7.19 22.87 8.66
CA GLY A 262 -6.59 21.82 9.48
C GLY A 262 -5.19 21.42 9.02
N PHE A 263 -5.00 21.21 7.72
CA PHE A 263 -3.70 20.87 7.15
C PHE A 263 -2.72 22.04 7.22
N GLU A 264 -3.16 23.26 6.93
CA GLU A 264 -2.35 24.47 7.08
C GLU A 264 -1.89 24.63 8.54
N TYR A 265 -2.79 24.44 9.51
CA TYR A 265 -2.43 24.45 10.92
C TYR A 265 -1.39 23.38 11.26
N LEU A 266 -1.59 22.12 10.83
CA LEU A 266 -0.67 21.02 11.10
C LEU A 266 0.73 21.30 10.52
N GLU A 267 0.79 21.78 9.28
CA GLU A 267 2.04 22.18 8.63
C GLU A 267 2.73 23.30 9.41
N ASN A 268 1.98 24.34 9.80
CA ASN A 268 2.50 25.46 10.58
C ASN A 268 3.10 25.02 11.92
N VAL A 269 2.53 23.99 12.57
CA VAL A 269 3.07 23.43 13.83
C VAL A 269 4.08 22.30 13.62
N GLY A 270 4.44 22.01 12.37
CA GLY A 270 5.53 21.13 11.96
C GLY A 270 5.17 19.65 11.79
N ILE A 271 3.91 19.36 11.48
CA ILE A 271 3.40 18.02 11.17
C ILE A 271 2.87 17.99 9.73
N TYR A 272 3.44 17.12 8.91
CA TYR A 272 2.87 16.76 7.61
C TYR A 272 2.17 15.42 7.68
N HIS A 273 0.91 15.39 7.26
CA HIS A 273 0.11 14.19 7.20
C HIS A 273 0.25 13.50 5.82
N PHE A 274 0.64 12.22 5.80
CA PHE A 274 0.93 11.46 4.57
C PHE A 274 -0.13 10.41 4.23
N ASP A 275 -1.23 10.36 4.98
CA ASP A 275 -2.35 9.44 4.71
C ASP A 275 -3.66 10.22 4.52
N ASN A 276 -3.65 11.16 3.57
CA ASN A 276 -4.75 12.09 3.28
C ASN A 276 -5.86 11.39 2.47
N LYS A 277 -6.66 10.58 3.17
CA LYS A 277 -7.79 9.83 2.62
C LYS A 277 -9.08 10.12 3.36
N LEU A 278 -10.19 9.86 2.69
CA LEU A 278 -11.54 10.19 3.15
C LEU A 278 -11.93 9.45 4.46
N GLU A 279 -11.34 8.30 4.77
CA GLU A 279 -11.53 7.58 6.04
C GLU A 279 -10.87 8.28 7.23
N ASN A 280 -9.80 9.04 6.99
CA ASN A 280 -9.05 9.75 8.03
C ASN A 280 -9.62 11.14 8.28
N PHE A 281 -10.72 11.52 7.61
CA PHE A 281 -11.46 12.75 7.84
C PHE A 281 -12.77 12.39 8.54
N LEU A 282 -12.86 12.72 9.82
CA LEU A 282 -14.04 12.49 10.64
C LEU A 282 -14.97 13.70 10.61
N LEU A 283 -16.23 13.50 11.01
CA LEU A 283 -17.23 14.56 11.12
C LEU A 283 -17.73 14.65 12.56
N LEU A 284 -17.71 15.85 13.15
CA LEU A 284 -18.33 16.15 14.43
C LEU A 284 -19.23 17.38 14.28
N GLY A 285 -20.55 17.21 14.33
CA GLY A 285 -21.48 18.34 14.19
C GLY A 285 -21.29 19.09 12.86
N GLY A 286 -20.96 18.37 11.78
CA GLY A 286 -20.66 18.93 10.47
C GLY A 286 -19.34 19.70 10.40
N ILE A 287 -18.42 19.52 11.35
CA ILE A 287 -17.03 20.02 11.29
C ILE A 287 -16.13 18.85 10.92
N ALA A 288 -15.32 19.02 9.88
CA ALA A 288 -14.33 18.03 9.46
C ALA A 288 -13.14 18.00 10.43
N LYS A 289 -12.70 16.81 10.84
CA LYS A 289 -11.58 16.59 11.76
C LYS A 289 -10.57 15.59 11.18
N ILE A 290 -9.33 16.01 11.05
CA ILE A 290 -8.21 15.16 10.60
C ILE A 290 -7.81 14.22 11.75
N CYS A 291 -7.71 12.93 11.44
CA CYS A 291 -7.34 11.88 12.39
C CYS A 291 -6.28 10.94 11.80
N ASP A 292 -5.84 9.98 12.63
CA ASP A 292 -4.86 8.94 12.30
C ASP A 292 -3.44 9.42 11.96
N PHE A 293 -2.75 9.90 13.00
CA PHE A 293 -1.35 10.35 12.93
C PHE A 293 -0.31 9.21 12.89
N GLY A 294 -0.70 8.02 12.43
CA GLY A 294 0.19 6.86 12.30
C GLY A 294 1.22 7.00 11.16
N LEU A 295 0.93 7.85 10.17
CA LEU A 295 1.74 8.11 8.98
C LEU A 295 1.93 9.62 8.78
N VAL A 296 2.83 10.19 9.58
CA VAL A 296 3.17 11.62 9.53
C VAL A 296 4.69 11.81 9.44
N ARG A 297 5.10 12.97 8.93
CA ARG A 297 6.43 13.52 9.18
C ARG A 297 6.31 14.63 10.21
N GLU A 298 7.15 14.57 11.23
CA GLU A 298 7.26 15.56 12.29
C GLU A 298 8.72 16.04 12.33
N TRP A 299 8.98 17.30 11.99
CA TRP A 299 10.37 17.82 11.88
C TRP A 299 10.83 18.66 13.06
N THR A 300 9.93 19.03 13.96
CA THR A 300 10.25 19.91 15.10
C THR A 300 11.06 19.17 16.15
N GLY A 301 10.92 17.84 16.23
CA GLY A 301 11.54 16.98 17.22
C GLY A 301 10.87 17.07 18.59
N ARG A 302 9.65 17.66 18.67
CA ARG A 302 8.94 17.88 19.93
C ARG A 302 8.51 16.57 20.56
N ARG A 303 8.99 16.33 21.78
CA ARG A 303 8.62 15.15 22.57
C ARG A 303 7.12 15.12 22.89
N SER A 304 6.51 16.28 23.16
CA SER A 304 5.09 16.42 23.53
C SER A 304 4.14 15.85 22.49
N TYR A 305 4.46 15.99 21.20
CA TYR A 305 3.63 15.43 20.11
C TYR A 305 3.56 13.91 20.19
N ARG A 306 4.66 13.26 20.61
CA ARG A 306 4.72 11.80 20.80
C ARG A 306 4.01 11.37 22.06
N GLN A 307 4.16 12.15 23.13
CA GLN A 307 3.53 11.88 24.42
C GLN A 307 2.01 11.84 24.32
N ILE A 308 1.40 12.69 23.50
CA ILE A 308 -0.07 12.74 23.33
C ILE A 308 -0.58 11.97 22.09
N GLY A 309 0.30 11.29 21.33
CA GLY A 309 -0.10 10.42 20.22
C GLY A 309 -0.34 11.10 18.86
N TYR A 310 0.27 12.26 18.60
CA TYR A 310 0.27 12.93 17.28
C TYR A 310 1.47 12.58 16.38
N CYS A 311 2.49 11.88 16.89
CA CYS A 311 3.59 11.36 16.09
C CYS A 311 4.29 10.21 16.78
N ARG A 312 4.68 9.17 16.04
CA ARG A 312 5.44 8.03 16.60
C ARG A 312 6.91 8.40 16.81
N LYS A 313 7.55 7.75 17.78
CA LYS A 313 9.01 7.85 17.94
C LYS A 313 9.72 7.12 16.80
N GLY A 314 10.86 7.66 16.38
CA GLY A 314 11.80 7.04 15.45
C GLY A 314 12.12 7.93 14.26
N SER A 315 13.33 7.82 13.73
CA SER A 315 13.79 8.65 12.60
C SER A 315 12.98 8.45 11.32
N LYS A 316 12.28 7.31 11.20
CA LYS A 316 11.30 7.05 10.14
C LYS A 316 10.23 8.15 10.03
N PHE A 317 9.78 8.71 11.15
CA PHE A 317 8.74 9.74 11.20
C PHE A 317 9.30 11.16 11.16
N ARG A 318 10.62 11.32 11.02
CA ARG A 318 11.29 12.63 10.90
C ARG A 318 11.74 12.92 9.47
N ASN A 319 11.81 11.88 8.63
CA ASN A 319 12.19 11.94 7.22
C ASN A 319 11.07 11.36 6.33
N ASP A 320 10.50 12.18 5.44
CA ASP A 320 9.40 11.74 4.57
C ASP A 320 9.82 10.64 3.58
N ASN A 321 11.07 10.64 3.14
CA ASN A 321 11.61 9.58 2.29
C ASN A 321 11.75 8.23 3.01
N ALA A 322 11.61 8.17 4.35
CA ALA A 322 11.75 6.94 5.13
C ALA A 322 10.42 6.24 5.46
N LEU A 323 9.27 6.88 5.18
CA LEU A 323 7.94 6.36 5.51
C LEU A 323 7.60 5.08 4.75
N PHE A 324 7.88 5.07 3.44
CA PHE A 324 7.62 3.96 2.51
C PHE A 324 6.24 3.32 2.69
N SER A 325 5.21 4.15 2.86
CA SER A 325 3.85 3.68 3.17
C SER A 325 2.80 4.65 2.63
N GLY A 326 1.60 4.15 2.37
CA GLY A 326 0.48 5.00 1.95
C GLY A 326 -0.72 4.20 1.46
N SER A 327 -1.82 4.89 1.19
CA SER A 327 -3.07 4.31 0.67
C SER A 327 -3.15 4.42 -0.87
N PRO A 328 -3.45 3.33 -1.61
CA PRO A 328 -3.65 3.38 -3.06
C PRO A 328 -4.65 4.47 -3.48
N GLY A 329 -4.31 5.24 -4.51
CA GLY A 329 -5.14 6.30 -5.06
C GLY A 329 -5.08 7.63 -4.33
N PHE A 330 -4.64 7.64 -3.06
CA PHE A 330 -4.54 8.84 -2.21
C PHE A 330 -3.09 9.21 -1.86
N SER A 331 -2.13 8.35 -2.22
CA SER A 331 -0.71 8.56 -1.96
C SER A 331 0.00 9.35 -3.05
N ASN A 332 1.08 10.03 -2.66
CA ASN A 332 1.99 10.71 -3.59
C ASN A 332 3.28 9.90 -3.85
N GLN A 333 4.07 10.29 -4.86
CA GLN A 333 5.31 9.57 -5.23
C GLN A 333 6.41 9.70 -4.17
N ARG A 334 6.43 10.83 -3.45
CA ARG A 334 7.45 11.16 -2.45
C ARG A 334 7.40 10.19 -1.27
N GLN A 335 6.22 9.98 -0.71
CA GLN A 335 6.05 9.08 0.44
C GLN A 335 6.23 7.60 0.09
N LEU A 336 5.89 7.21 -1.15
CA LEU A 336 5.91 5.81 -1.58
C LEU A 336 7.29 5.34 -2.02
N THR A 337 8.03 6.20 -2.73
CA THR A 337 9.27 5.82 -3.44
C THR A 337 10.44 6.78 -3.22
N GLY A 338 10.25 7.88 -2.48
CA GLY A 338 11.25 8.95 -2.31
C GLY A 338 11.39 9.87 -3.54
N ASN A 339 10.40 9.85 -4.45
CA ASN A 339 10.44 10.49 -5.77
C ASN A 339 9.52 11.73 -5.85
N TYR A 340 9.66 12.59 -6.86
CA TYR A 340 8.80 13.78 -7.00
C TYR A 340 7.41 13.40 -7.54
N GLY A 341 6.37 14.12 -7.10
CA GLY A 341 4.99 14.00 -7.58
C GLY A 341 3.97 14.25 -6.47
N THR A 342 2.87 14.94 -6.78
CA THR A 342 1.80 15.30 -5.84
C THR A 342 0.45 14.77 -6.31
N GLY A 343 -0.49 14.61 -5.38
CA GLY A 343 -1.89 14.35 -5.69
C GLY A 343 -2.76 14.45 -4.45
N ASN A 344 -3.65 15.45 -4.42
CA ASN A 344 -4.70 15.62 -3.41
C ASN A 344 -6.01 14.98 -3.92
N SER A 345 -6.02 13.66 -4.12
CA SER A 345 -7.17 12.99 -4.76
C SER A 345 -8.48 13.20 -4.02
N TYR A 346 -8.44 13.35 -2.69
CA TYR A 346 -9.64 13.48 -1.86
C TYR A 346 -10.49 14.70 -2.23
N PHE A 347 -9.88 15.76 -2.75
CA PHE A 347 -10.57 17.00 -3.09
C PHE A 347 -11.66 16.74 -4.15
N TYR A 348 -11.33 15.98 -5.19
CA TYR A 348 -12.27 15.65 -6.26
C TYR A 348 -13.49 14.86 -5.76
N PHE A 349 -13.30 14.02 -4.74
CA PHE A 349 -14.41 13.27 -4.13
C PHE A 349 -15.37 14.17 -3.33
N LEU A 350 -14.92 15.33 -2.86
CA LEU A 350 -15.82 16.29 -2.21
C LEU A 350 -16.77 16.92 -3.22
N PHE A 351 -16.33 17.19 -4.46
CA PHE A 351 -17.11 17.98 -5.42
C PHE A 351 -17.69 17.19 -6.60
N CYS A 352 -17.36 15.91 -6.71
CA CYS A 352 -18.00 14.99 -7.65
C CYS A 352 -18.86 13.96 -6.89
N ASP A 353 -19.78 13.30 -7.61
CA ASP A 353 -20.31 12.04 -7.10
C ASP A 353 -19.22 10.94 -7.07
N TRP A 354 -19.50 9.84 -6.37
CA TRP A 354 -18.51 8.79 -6.12
C TRP A 354 -17.95 8.18 -7.41
N LYS A 355 -18.83 7.83 -8.36
CA LYS A 355 -18.42 7.18 -9.63
C LYS A 355 -17.68 8.16 -10.54
N THR A 356 -18.12 9.40 -10.58
CA THR A 356 -17.51 10.49 -11.35
C THR A 356 -16.09 10.76 -10.88
N SER A 357 -15.86 10.79 -9.57
CA SER A 357 -14.52 10.97 -8.99
C SER A 357 -13.53 9.94 -9.52
N TRP A 358 -13.89 8.65 -9.47
CA TRP A 358 -13.06 7.57 -9.99
C TRP A 358 -12.83 7.67 -11.50
N SER A 359 -13.88 7.96 -12.26
CA SER A 359 -13.82 8.11 -13.72
C SER A 359 -12.88 9.24 -14.14
N LEU A 360 -13.03 10.44 -13.56
CA LEU A 360 -12.21 11.59 -13.89
C LEU A 360 -10.72 11.37 -13.55
N LEU A 361 -10.43 10.62 -12.48
CA LEU A 361 -9.08 10.33 -12.04
C LEU A 361 -8.40 9.21 -12.86
N TYR A 362 -9.12 8.14 -13.19
CA TYR A 362 -8.51 6.87 -13.63
C TYR A 362 -9.04 6.32 -14.95
N ARG A 363 -10.16 6.81 -15.51
CA ARG A 363 -10.66 6.37 -16.81
C ARG A 363 -9.92 7.13 -17.93
N PRO A 364 -9.24 6.42 -18.86
CA PRO A 364 -8.74 7.03 -20.08
C PRO A 364 -9.87 7.71 -20.86
N ILE A 365 -9.61 8.90 -21.38
CA ILE A 365 -10.56 9.63 -22.23
C ILE A 365 -9.89 10.12 -23.51
N ASP A 366 -10.67 10.23 -24.57
CA ASP A 366 -10.26 10.93 -25.78
C ASP A 366 -10.59 12.43 -25.73
N GLU A 367 -10.18 13.18 -26.76
CA GLU A 367 -10.40 14.62 -26.83
C GLU A 367 -11.88 14.99 -26.99
N LYS A 368 -12.68 14.14 -27.64
CA LYS A 368 -14.12 14.38 -27.80
C LYS A 368 -14.84 14.23 -26.47
N GLU A 369 -14.45 13.24 -25.66
CA GLU A 369 -14.92 13.07 -24.30
C GLU A 369 -14.46 14.21 -23.38
N ARG A 370 -13.21 14.67 -23.52
CA ARG A 370 -12.69 15.82 -22.76
C ARG A 370 -13.56 17.06 -22.95
N ILE A 371 -13.84 17.43 -24.20
CA ILE A 371 -14.70 18.59 -24.53
C ILE A 371 -16.08 18.47 -23.86
N LYS A 372 -16.70 17.28 -23.91
CA LYS A 372 -18.00 17.04 -23.25
C LYS A 372 -17.93 17.17 -21.73
N ILE A 373 -16.84 16.70 -21.12
CA ILE A 373 -16.63 16.82 -19.67
C ILE A 373 -16.38 18.30 -19.30
N ASP A 374 -15.62 19.03 -20.11
CA ASP A 374 -15.38 20.48 -19.92
C ASP A 374 -16.70 21.26 -19.95
N GLU A 375 -17.56 21.01 -20.94
CA GLU A 375 -18.91 21.59 -21.00
C GLU A 375 -19.71 21.29 -19.72
N LYS A 376 -19.64 20.05 -19.21
CA LYS A 376 -20.34 19.67 -17.99
C LYS A 376 -19.80 20.38 -16.75
N ILE A 377 -18.48 20.59 -16.67
CA ILE A 377 -17.81 21.29 -15.57
C ILE A 377 -18.14 22.79 -15.59
N GLN A 378 -18.10 23.41 -16.77
CA GLN A 378 -18.49 24.81 -16.95
C GLN A 378 -19.95 25.06 -16.56
N ASN A 379 -20.84 24.09 -16.84
CA ASN A 379 -22.24 24.12 -16.39
C ASN A 379 -22.41 24.05 -14.87
N CYS A 380 -21.36 23.69 -14.11
CA CYS A 380 -21.32 23.79 -12.65
C CYS A 380 -20.79 25.12 -12.13
N ASN A 381 -20.62 26.13 -13.01
CA ASN A 381 -20.16 27.49 -12.71
C ASN A 381 -18.70 27.58 -12.21
N ILE A 382 -17.84 26.67 -12.69
CA ILE A 382 -16.40 26.68 -12.40
C ILE A 382 -15.60 26.64 -13.69
N GLN A 383 -14.44 27.29 -13.72
CA GLN A 383 -13.60 27.30 -14.93
C GLN A 383 -12.84 25.99 -15.08
N HIS A 384 -12.18 25.56 -14.00
CA HIS A 384 -11.39 24.34 -13.96
C HIS A 384 -11.50 23.69 -12.58
N ILE A 385 -11.78 22.39 -12.56
CA ILE A 385 -11.89 21.61 -11.31
C ILE A 385 -10.58 21.51 -10.52
N ASN A 386 -9.44 21.84 -11.13
CA ASN A 386 -8.13 21.85 -10.47
C ASN A 386 -7.83 23.14 -9.70
N ASP A 387 -8.64 24.19 -9.88
CA ASP A 387 -8.55 25.42 -9.10
C ASP A 387 -9.40 25.23 -7.83
N GLU A 388 -8.78 24.71 -6.77
CA GLU A 388 -9.49 24.31 -5.55
C GLU A 388 -10.26 25.50 -4.93
N SER A 389 -9.69 26.70 -4.96
CA SER A 389 -10.32 27.93 -4.47
C SER A 389 -11.52 28.34 -5.33
N ASP A 390 -11.37 28.37 -6.67
CA ASP A 390 -12.48 28.67 -7.58
C ASP A 390 -13.64 27.67 -7.41
N VAL A 391 -13.31 26.39 -7.24
CA VAL A 391 -14.29 25.32 -7.00
C VAL A 391 -15.04 25.57 -5.70
N ILE A 392 -14.34 25.76 -4.57
CA ILE A 392 -14.98 25.98 -3.26
C ILE A 392 -15.92 27.19 -3.33
N ASP A 393 -15.49 28.28 -3.96
CA ASP A 393 -16.25 29.53 -4.00
C ASP A 393 -17.46 29.44 -4.95
N LYS A 394 -17.23 29.02 -6.20
CA LYS A 394 -18.19 29.26 -7.29
C LYS A 394 -19.05 28.07 -7.68
N ILE A 395 -18.65 26.84 -7.33
CA ILE A 395 -19.40 25.65 -7.74
C ILE A 395 -20.85 25.71 -7.23
N THR A 396 -21.81 25.41 -8.10
CA THR A 396 -23.25 25.49 -7.81
C THR A 396 -23.91 24.14 -7.60
N GLN A 397 -23.30 23.05 -8.08
CA GLN A 397 -23.84 21.69 -7.98
C GLN A 397 -22.72 20.65 -7.95
N ILE A 398 -23.02 19.46 -7.41
CA ILE A 398 -22.09 18.32 -7.45
C ILE A 398 -21.89 17.88 -8.92
N ILE A 399 -20.65 17.61 -9.31
CA ILE A 399 -20.32 17.18 -10.67
C ILE A 399 -20.67 15.70 -10.82
N SER A 400 -21.55 15.42 -11.78
CA SER A 400 -22.00 14.07 -12.12
C SER A 400 -21.97 13.85 -13.62
N LEU A 401 -21.21 12.84 -14.07
CA LEU A 401 -21.18 12.43 -15.47
C LEU A 401 -22.23 11.32 -15.73
N PRO A 402 -23.03 11.42 -16.80
CA PRO A 402 -23.97 10.37 -17.17
C PRO A 402 -23.25 9.14 -17.76
N ASN A 403 -23.85 7.96 -17.63
CA ASN A 403 -23.44 6.72 -18.31
C ASN A 403 -21.98 6.28 -18.06
N ILE A 404 -21.45 6.51 -16.86
CA ILE A 404 -20.11 6.03 -16.50
C ILE A 404 -20.14 4.51 -16.34
N SER A 405 -19.22 3.82 -17.01
CA SER A 405 -19.01 2.38 -16.84
C SER A 405 -18.53 2.06 -15.42
N ASP A 406 -19.11 1.02 -14.82
CA ASP A 406 -18.67 0.51 -13.52
C ASP A 406 -17.26 -0.09 -13.55
N SER A 407 -16.71 -0.37 -14.74
CA SER A 407 -15.37 -0.95 -14.92
C SER A 407 -14.22 -0.12 -14.31
N PHE A 408 -14.40 1.19 -14.14
CA PHE A 408 -13.41 2.09 -13.53
C PHE A 408 -13.83 2.62 -12.15
N CYS A 409 -14.98 2.21 -11.62
CA CYS A 409 -15.35 2.52 -10.25
C CYS A 409 -14.62 1.56 -9.31
N LEU A 410 -13.43 1.96 -8.86
CA LEU A 410 -12.57 1.16 -7.98
C LEU A 410 -13.09 1.20 -6.53
N ASP A 411 -14.33 0.78 -6.31
CA ASP A 411 -14.98 0.78 -5.00
C ASP A 411 -14.67 -0.48 -4.18
N ASP A 412 -13.40 -0.90 -4.18
CA ASP A 412 -12.91 -2.00 -3.36
C ASP A 412 -12.67 -1.49 -1.91
N PRO A 413 -13.32 -2.07 -0.89
CA PRO A 413 -13.12 -1.68 0.52
C PRO A 413 -11.67 -1.76 1.03
N ASN A 414 -10.81 -2.51 0.34
CA ASN A 414 -9.40 -2.69 0.65
C ASN A 414 -8.49 -1.73 -0.13
N LEU A 415 -9.03 -0.99 -1.12
CA LEU A 415 -8.26 -0.04 -1.92
C LEU A 415 -7.68 1.12 -1.10
N THR A 416 -8.39 1.55 -0.07
CA THR A 416 -8.03 2.74 0.72
C THR A 416 -7.25 2.40 1.99
N LYS A 417 -6.80 1.14 2.12
CA LYS A 417 -5.96 0.72 3.24
C LYS A 417 -4.52 1.18 3.06
N SER A 418 -3.95 1.70 4.15
CA SER A 418 -2.56 2.12 4.17
C SER A 418 -1.66 0.88 4.15
N CYS A 419 -0.77 0.80 3.17
CA CYS A 419 0.09 -0.34 2.94
C CYS A 419 1.56 0.03 3.18
N GLN A 420 2.34 -0.84 3.82
CA GLN A 420 3.80 -0.67 3.96
C GLN A 420 4.53 -1.23 2.73
N MET A 421 5.19 -0.36 1.96
CA MET A 421 5.80 -0.69 0.65
C MET A 421 7.13 -1.43 0.76
N SER A 422 7.84 -1.30 1.87
CA SER A 422 9.10 -2.01 2.14
C SER A 422 8.95 -3.55 2.03
N SER A 423 7.74 -4.06 2.27
CA SER A 423 7.36 -5.48 2.17
C SER A 423 6.96 -5.92 0.76
N LEU A 424 6.55 -4.98 -0.11
CA LEU A 424 6.09 -5.28 -1.47
C LEU A 424 7.22 -5.90 -2.29
N LYS A 425 8.41 -5.26 -2.30
CA LYS A 425 9.63 -5.73 -2.97
C LYS A 425 10.01 -7.19 -2.64
N GLN A 426 9.61 -7.65 -1.48
CA GLN A 426 10.08 -8.86 -0.81
C GLN A 426 9.16 -10.03 -1.06
N LYS A 427 7.84 -9.81 -0.92
CA LYS A 427 6.82 -10.75 -1.38
C LYS A 427 6.97 -11.00 -2.89
N LEU A 428 7.27 -9.95 -3.65
CA LEU A 428 7.67 -10.06 -5.06
C LEU A 428 8.92 -10.94 -5.25
N THR A 429 10.01 -10.71 -4.52
CA THR A 429 11.23 -11.55 -4.62
C THR A 429 11.01 -13.02 -4.23
N LYS A 430 10.08 -13.32 -3.31
CA LYS A 430 9.66 -14.70 -3.01
C LYS A 430 8.92 -15.34 -4.18
N TRP A 431 8.05 -14.59 -4.85
CA TRP A 431 7.23 -15.08 -5.96
C TRP A 431 7.99 -15.45 -7.23
N VAL A 432 9.20 -14.92 -7.37
CA VAL A 432 10.14 -15.16 -8.47
C VAL A 432 10.89 -16.47 -8.39
N ASN A 433 11.21 -16.91 -7.18
CA ASN A 433 12.09 -18.06 -6.98
C ASN A 433 11.33 -19.39 -7.11
N LEU A 434 10.15 -19.38 -7.72
CA LEU A 434 9.23 -20.51 -7.75
C LEU A 434 9.22 -21.21 -9.09
N ASP A 435 9.31 -22.52 -9.01
CA ASP A 435 9.30 -23.45 -10.12
C ASP A 435 7.87 -23.69 -10.58
N PHE A 436 7.46 -23.15 -11.74
CA PHE A 436 6.12 -23.34 -12.30
C PHE A 436 5.79 -24.79 -12.68
N GLN A 437 6.76 -25.72 -12.61
CA GLN A 437 6.51 -27.16 -12.70
C GLN A 437 5.77 -27.70 -11.47
N ASN A 438 5.87 -27.02 -10.33
CA ASN A 438 5.01 -27.21 -9.17
C ASN A 438 4.20 -25.93 -9.00
N LEU A 439 2.95 -25.89 -9.45
CA LEU A 439 2.04 -24.77 -9.20
C LEU A 439 1.75 -24.64 -7.71
N THR A 440 2.70 -24.05 -6.99
CA THR A 440 2.59 -23.76 -5.57
C THR A 440 1.49 -22.73 -5.34
N GLU A 441 0.93 -22.73 -4.13
CA GLU A 441 -0.03 -21.74 -3.62
C GLU A 441 0.34 -20.30 -4.04
N ASN A 442 1.62 -19.94 -3.97
CA ASN A 442 2.17 -18.63 -4.32
C ASN A 442 1.95 -18.12 -5.77
N VAL A 443 1.89 -19.00 -6.79
CA VAL A 443 1.56 -18.58 -8.18
C VAL A 443 0.08 -18.22 -8.27
N PHE A 444 -0.75 -18.97 -7.56
CA PHE A 444 -2.15 -18.63 -7.38
C PHE A 444 -2.32 -17.42 -6.45
N ASP A 445 -1.43 -17.16 -5.49
CA ASP A 445 -1.48 -15.99 -4.62
C ASP A 445 -1.18 -14.68 -5.37
N GLN A 446 -0.35 -14.71 -6.42
CA GLN A 446 -0.20 -13.58 -7.34
C GLN A 446 -1.48 -13.27 -8.12
N LYS A 447 -2.23 -14.32 -8.47
CA LYS A 447 -3.54 -14.21 -9.12
C LYS A 447 -4.58 -13.72 -8.12
N SER A 448 -4.57 -14.25 -6.89
CA SER A 448 -5.39 -13.78 -5.78
C SER A 448 -5.11 -12.29 -5.59
N SER A 449 -3.88 -11.87 -5.28
CA SER A 449 -3.51 -10.44 -5.21
C SER A 449 -3.57 -9.67 -6.54
N ASN A 450 -4.01 -10.28 -7.66
CA ASN A 450 -4.11 -9.75 -9.03
C ASN A 450 -2.85 -9.06 -9.60
N LEU A 451 -1.66 -9.27 -9.02
CA LEU A 451 -0.44 -8.52 -9.38
C LEU A 451 0.24 -9.00 -10.67
N CYS A 452 -0.18 -10.12 -11.24
CA CYS A 452 0.44 -10.66 -12.46
C CYS A 452 0.42 -9.65 -13.63
N VAL A 453 -0.66 -8.87 -13.76
CA VAL A 453 -0.80 -7.83 -14.80
C VAL A 453 0.16 -6.66 -14.60
N PRO A 454 0.18 -5.94 -13.44
CA PRO A 454 1.12 -4.85 -13.27
C PRO A 454 2.58 -5.30 -13.27
N ILE A 455 2.88 -6.53 -12.86
CA ILE A 455 4.23 -7.12 -12.96
C ILE A 455 4.64 -7.28 -14.42
N SER A 456 3.79 -7.89 -15.26
CA SER A 456 4.12 -8.09 -16.68
C SER A 456 4.28 -6.74 -17.39
N VAL A 457 3.43 -5.77 -17.08
CA VAL A 457 3.47 -4.43 -17.67
C VAL A 457 4.71 -3.63 -17.20
N THR A 458 5.12 -3.77 -15.94
CA THR A 458 6.38 -3.19 -15.45
C THR A 458 7.58 -3.71 -16.25
N THR A 459 7.56 -5.01 -16.59
CA THR A 459 8.59 -5.64 -17.42
C THR A 459 8.63 -5.04 -18.82
N LEU A 460 7.47 -4.86 -19.46
CA LEU A 460 7.38 -4.21 -20.76
C LEU A 460 7.92 -2.79 -20.72
N LEU A 461 7.51 -1.97 -19.74
CA LEU A 461 7.98 -0.60 -19.57
C LEU A 461 9.50 -0.52 -19.40
N ARG A 462 10.09 -1.34 -18.53
CA ARG A 462 11.55 -1.36 -18.33
C ARG A 462 12.29 -1.75 -19.61
N PHE A 463 11.74 -2.69 -20.38
CA PHE A 463 12.31 -3.04 -21.68
C PHE A 463 12.27 -1.84 -22.62
N SER A 464 11.10 -1.22 -22.83
CA SER A 464 10.92 -0.08 -23.74
C SER A 464 11.77 1.13 -23.32
N MET A 465 11.91 1.41 -22.02
CA MET A 465 12.81 2.46 -21.52
C MET A 465 14.27 2.19 -21.95
N LYS A 466 14.72 0.95 -21.79
CA LYS A 466 16.09 0.56 -22.14
C LYS A 466 16.31 0.54 -23.64
N THR A 467 15.38 -0.01 -24.42
CA THR A 467 15.59 -0.24 -25.86
C THR A 467 15.19 0.95 -26.71
N ASP A 468 14.04 1.55 -26.42
CA ASP A 468 13.45 2.57 -27.29
C ASP A 468 13.99 3.95 -26.93
N LEU A 469 14.23 4.19 -25.64
CA LEU A 469 14.77 5.47 -25.16
C LEU A 469 16.28 5.46 -24.93
N ALA A 470 16.93 4.29 -24.97
CA ALA A 470 18.32 4.09 -24.55
C ALA A 470 18.59 4.56 -23.11
N PHE A 471 17.59 4.48 -22.24
CA PHE A 471 17.67 4.99 -20.87
C PHE A 471 18.39 3.99 -19.95
N VAL A 472 19.32 4.48 -19.14
CA VAL A 472 20.05 3.71 -18.14
C VAL A 472 19.77 4.30 -16.76
N ASP A 473 19.12 3.53 -15.90
CA ASP A 473 18.80 3.92 -14.52
C ASP A 473 20.03 3.84 -13.61
N LYS A 474 20.94 4.82 -13.73
CA LYS A 474 22.21 4.84 -12.97
C LYS A 474 22.01 4.99 -11.46
N ASN A 475 20.93 5.65 -11.05
CA ASN A 475 20.70 6.05 -9.67
C ASN A 475 19.56 5.28 -8.98
N ASN A 476 19.04 4.21 -9.62
CA ASN A 476 17.97 3.38 -9.06
C ASN A 476 16.67 4.16 -8.75
N TYR A 477 16.32 5.14 -9.59
CA TYR A 477 15.05 5.85 -9.49
C TYR A 477 13.91 5.12 -10.22
N TYR A 478 14.24 4.24 -11.16
CA TYR A 478 13.33 3.49 -12.03
C TYR A 478 13.51 1.98 -11.87
N THR A 479 13.77 1.54 -10.64
CA THR A 479 13.81 0.11 -10.32
C THR A 479 12.44 -0.52 -10.53
N PHE A 480 12.41 -1.84 -10.70
CA PHE A 480 11.15 -2.58 -10.88
C PHE A 480 10.14 -2.26 -9.77
N ASP A 481 10.58 -2.29 -8.51
CA ASP A 481 9.73 -2.03 -7.36
C ASP A 481 9.15 -0.61 -7.38
N LYS A 482 9.93 0.41 -7.74
CA LYS A 482 9.43 1.79 -7.83
C LYS A 482 8.40 1.97 -8.94
N ILE A 483 8.66 1.39 -10.13
CA ILE A 483 7.71 1.44 -11.25
C ILE A 483 6.43 0.70 -10.88
N LEU A 484 6.54 -0.52 -10.32
CA LEU A 484 5.39 -1.31 -9.92
C LEU A 484 4.57 -0.59 -8.84
N THR A 485 5.21 -0.05 -7.81
CA THR A 485 4.53 0.75 -6.77
C THR A 485 3.75 1.91 -7.39
N ASN A 486 4.34 2.65 -8.32
CA ASN A 486 3.64 3.74 -8.99
C ASN A 486 2.46 3.23 -9.85
N LEU A 487 2.61 2.09 -10.52
CA LEU A 487 1.53 1.46 -11.26
C LEU A 487 0.35 1.08 -10.35
N THR A 488 0.62 0.42 -9.22
CA THR A 488 -0.40 -0.15 -8.34
C THR A 488 -0.95 0.82 -7.29
N MET A 489 -0.27 1.94 -7.03
CA MET A 489 -0.68 2.92 -6.02
C MET A 489 -1.17 4.25 -6.62
N ILE A 490 -0.75 4.59 -7.85
CA ILE A 490 -0.99 5.92 -8.43
C ILE A 490 -1.64 5.85 -9.81
N VAL A 491 -1.06 5.10 -10.75
CA VAL A 491 -1.51 5.10 -12.15
C VAL A 491 -2.87 4.40 -12.28
N TYR A 492 -2.94 3.19 -11.73
CA TYR A 492 -4.14 2.37 -11.70
C TYR A 492 -4.21 1.74 -10.30
N PRO A 493 -4.62 2.53 -9.29
CA PRO A 493 -4.53 2.15 -7.90
C PRO A 493 -5.38 0.92 -7.64
N ARG A 494 -4.95 0.11 -6.69
CA ARG A 494 -5.59 -1.18 -6.49
C ARG A 494 -5.40 -1.75 -5.11
N SER A 495 -6.34 -2.60 -4.70
CA SER A 495 -6.21 -3.37 -3.47
C SER A 495 -4.91 -4.18 -3.50
N LEU A 496 -4.15 -4.07 -2.42
CA LEU A 496 -2.96 -4.87 -2.14
C LEU A 496 -3.28 -5.98 -1.12
N ALA A 497 -4.52 -6.47 -1.11
CA ALA A 497 -4.90 -7.66 -0.33
C ALA A 497 -3.94 -8.83 -0.63
N GLY A 498 -3.53 -9.56 0.40
CA GLY A 498 -2.48 -10.59 0.33
C GLY A 498 -1.04 -10.06 0.32
N LEU A 499 -0.83 -8.75 0.18
CA LEU A 499 0.47 -8.09 0.29
C LEU A 499 0.60 -7.19 1.52
N ASN A 500 -0.53 -6.83 2.13
CA ASN A 500 -0.58 -6.13 3.39
C ASN A 500 0.23 -6.88 4.46
N LEU A 501 0.89 -6.15 5.36
CA LEU A 501 1.56 -6.75 6.52
C LEU A 501 0.59 -7.04 7.66
N ASN A 502 -0.63 -6.55 7.56
CA ASN A 502 -1.62 -6.53 8.63
C ASN A 502 -3.04 -6.70 8.02
N PRO A 503 -3.32 -7.79 7.27
CA PRO A 503 -4.59 -7.97 6.58
C PRO A 503 -5.76 -8.14 7.56
N LYS A 504 -6.95 -7.71 7.16
CA LYS A 504 -8.21 -8.14 7.81
C LYS A 504 -8.57 -9.57 7.40
N LYS A 505 -9.34 -10.26 8.23
CA LYS A 505 -9.85 -11.60 7.94
C LYS A 505 -10.73 -11.65 6.67
N GLU A 506 -11.39 -10.55 6.35
CA GLU A 506 -12.25 -10.41 5.19
C GLU A 506 -11.52 -9.86 3.94
N GLU A 507 -10.19 -9.68 3.97
CA GLU A 507 -9.38 -9.32 2.78
C GLU A 507 -9.28 -10.50 1.80
N ASN A 508 -10.42 -10.94 1.26
CA ASN A 508 -10.51 -12.01 0.26
C ASN A 508 -11.00 -11.51 -1.10
N ASP A 509 -11.51 -10.27 -1.16
CA ASP A 509 -11.99 -9.66 -2.40
C ASP A 509 -10.82 -9.06 -3.18
N PHE A 510 -10.65 -9.55 -4.40
CA PHE A 510 -9.58 -9.15 -5.28
C PHE A 510 -10.15 -8.40 -6.47
N GLN A 511 -9.73 -7.13 -6.62
CA GLN A 511 -10.08 -6.30 -7.76
C GLN A 511 -9.66 -6.95 -9.08
N MET A 512 -10.63 -7.38 -9.89
CA MET A 512 -10.36 -7.93 -11.23
C MET A 512 -9.56 -6.92 -12.06
N ASN A 513 -8.57 -7.42 -12.80
CA ASN A 513 -7.75 -6.59 -13.66
C ASN A 513 -7.72 -7.14 -15.08
N ASP A 514 -7.95 -6.25 -16.02
CA ASP A 514 -7.81 -6.51 -17.44
C ASP A 514 -6.55 -5.80 -17.97
N ILE A 515 -5.78 -6.52 -18.78
CA ILE A 515 -4.50 -6.04 -19.29
C ILE A 515 -4.68 -4.84 -20.22
N GLU A 516 -5.74 -4.81 -21.04
CA GLU A 516 -5.99 -3.70 -21.97
C GLU A 516 -6.26 -2.43 -21.20
N THR A 517 -7.14 -2.49 -20.20
CA THR A 517 -7.48 -1.38 -19.30
C THR A 517 -6.23 -0.75 -18.67
N MET A 518 -5.31 -1.57 -18.18
CA MET A 518 -4.06 -1.08 -17.57
C MET A 518 -3.12 -0.46 -18.62
N LEU A 519 -2.94 -1.10 -19.78
CA LEU A 519 -2.12 -0.57 -20.87
C LEU A 519 -2.66 0.74 -21.43
N GLU A 520 -3.98 0.84 -21.58
CA GLU A 520 -4.68 2.07 -21.95
C GLU A 520 -4.41 3.17 -20.93
N ARG A 521 -4.57 2.89 -19.64
CA ARG A 521 -4.31 3.88 -18.58
C ARG A 521 -2.86 4.35 -18.57
N ILE A 522 -1.91 3.49 -18.90
CA ILE A 522 -0.50 3.86 -19.00
C ILE A 522 -0.26 4.78 -20.17
N CYS A 523 -0.82 4.48 -21.34
CA CYS A 523 -0.52 5.25 -22.54
C CYS A 523 -1.40 6.50 -22.72
N LYS A 524 -2.61 6.52 -22.17
CA LYS A 524 -3.59 7.61 -22.34
C LYS A 524 -3.73 8.45 -21.06
N LYS A 525 -4.06 9.73 -21.25
CA LYS A 525 -4.41 10.67 -20.17
C LYS A 525 -5.83 10.38 -19.68
N THR A 526 -6.11 10.78 -18.45
CA THR A 526 -7.49 10.88 -17.94
C THR A 526 -7.91 12.34 -17.97
N TYR A 527 -9.09 12.66 -17.43
CA TYR A 527 -9.49 14.05 -17.32
C TYR A 527 -8.54 14.83 -16.39
N LEU A 528 -8.29 14.27 -15.19
CA LEU A 528 -7.54 14.92 -14.11
C LEU A 528 -6.05 14.57 -14.06
N ARG A 529 -5.60 13.53 -14.77
CA ARG A 529 -4.23 13.03 -14.65
C ARG A 529 -3.55 12.86 -16.00
N LYS A 530 -2.23 13.07 -15.98
CA LYS A 530 -1.34 12.68 -17.07
C LYS A 530 -1.43 11.17 -17.33
N SER A 531 -0.91 10.73 -18.48
CA SER A 531 -0.79 9.31 -18.79
C SER A 531 0.08 8.61 -17.74
N GLY A 532 -0.15 7.32 -17.52
CA GLY A 532 0.64 6.57 -16.54
C GLY A 532 2.12 6.56 -16.87
N TRP A 533 2.48 6.52 -18.17
CA TRP A 533 3.85 6.68 -18.62
C TRP A 533 4.43 8.03 -18.19
N GLU A 534 3.72 9.14 -18.38
CA GLU A 534 4.22 10.46 -17.94
C GLU A 534 4.39 10.57 -16.42
N ILE A 535 3.51 9.92 -15.65
CA ILE A 535 3.65 9.86 -14.18
C ILE A 535 4.92 9.09 -13.79
N ILE A 536 5.20 7.97 -14.46
CA ILE A 536 6.40 7.16 -14.22
C ILE A 536 7.65 7.89 -14.70
N ARG A 537 7.62 8.47 -15.92
CA ARG A 537 8.74 9.18 -16.53
C ARG A 537 9.21 10.32 -15.66
N ASN A 538 8.30 11.14 -15.13
CA ASN A 538 8.62 12.33 -14.34
C ASN A 538 8.85 12.04 -12.84
N GLN A 539 8.98 10.77 -12.42
CA GLN A 539 9.19 10.45 -11.01
C GLN A 539 10.53 10.98 -10.46
N ASN A 540 11.52 11.28 -11.31
CA ASN A 540 12.75 11.94 -10.89
C ASN A 540 13.16 13.06 -11.84
N LEU A 541 13.13 14.29 -11.33
CA LEU A 541 13.43 15.52 -12.09
C LEU A 541 14.88 15.61 -12.58
N PHE A 542 15.82 14.88 -11.98
CA PHE A 542 17.25 15.01 -12.29
C PHE A 542 17.78 13.97 -13.28
N SER A 543 17.06 12.89 -13.52
CA SER A 543 17.50 11.78 -14.38
C SER A 543 16.30 11.05 -14.96
N GLU A 544 15.40 11.79 -15.60
CA GLU A 544 14.24 11.22 -16.28
C GLU A 544 14.58 10.64 -17.67
N PRO A 545 13.83 9.63 -18.13
CA PRO A 545 13.83 9.24 -19.52
C PRO A 545 13.42 10.41 -20.41
N ALA A 546 13.97 10.46 -21.63
CA ALA A 546 13.61 11.45 -22.64
C ALA A 546 12.09 11.53 -22.83
N GLU A 547 11.59 12.73 -23.09
CA GLU A 547 10.18 12.95 -23.40
C GLU A 547 9.75 12.03 -24.56
N SER A 548 8.65 11.32 -24.37
CA SER A 548 8.23 10.27 -25.29
C SER A 548 6.74 9.95 -25.18
N THR A 549 6.14 9.50 -26.28
CA THR A 549 4.79 8.91 -26.26
C THR A 549 4.85 7.44 -25.86
N CYS A 550 3.71 6.92 -25.39
CA CYS A 550 3.50 5.51 -25.07
C CYS A 550 2.41 4.97 -25.99
N GLU A 551 2.67 3.84 -26.62
CA GLU A 551 1.68 3.09 -27.39
C GLU A 551 1.81 1.61 -27.03
N TYR A 552 0.68 0.89 -27.06
CA TYR A 552 0.70 -0.57 -26.97
C TYR A 552 0.12 -1.18 -28.23
N ILE A 553 0.62 -2.36 -28.59
CA ILE A 553 0.21 -3.09 -29.79
C ILE A 553 -0.36 -4.43 -29.33
N LYS A 554 -1.58 -4.73 -29.77
CA LYS A 554 -2.20 -6.05 -29.64
C LYS A 554 -1.83 -6.91 -30.85
N VAL A 555 -1.32 -8.10 -30.60
CA VAL A 555 -0.92 -9.08 -31.63
C VAL A 555 -1.58 -10.43 -31.37
N THR A 556 -1.71 -11.25 -32.42
CA THR A 556 -2.27 -12.61 -32.32
C THR A 556 -1.17 -13.64 -32.43
N LEU A 557 -0.86 -14.31 -31.32
CA LEU A 557 0.05 -15.44 -31.29
C LEU A 557 -0.48 -16.58 -32.16
N ASN A 558 0.43 -17.20 -32.89
CA ASN A 558 0.19 -18.35 -33.75
C ASN A 558 1.53 -19.05 -34.04
N GLN A 559 1.51 -20.18 -34.73
CA GLN A 559 2.71 -20.97 -35.02
C GLN A 559 3.76 -20.23 -35.86
N ASN A 560 3.32 -19.29 -36.72
CA ASN A 560 4.18 -18.50 -37.60
C ASN A 560 4.61 -17.17 -36.96
N PHE A 561 4.17 -16.90 -35.73
CA PHE A 561 4.39 -15.61 -35.08
C PHE A 561 5.84 -15.47 -34.57
N VAL A 562 6.50 -14.40 -35.00
CA VAL A 562 7.86 -14.03 -34.54
C VAL A 562 7.81 -12.65 -33.92
N PHE A 563 8.55 -12.46 -32.82
CA PHE A 563 8.66 -11.18 -32.15
C PHE A 563 10.10 -10.94 -31.66
N SER A 564 10.48 -9.67 -31.58
CA SER A 564 11.82 -9.23 -31.18
C SER A 564 11.85 -8.55 -29.81
N ARG A 565 10.69 -8.41 -29.16
CA ARG A 565 10.51 -7.69 -27.90
C ARG A 565 9.51 -8.38 -26.99
N PRO A 566 9.67 -8.29 -25.65
CA PRO A 566 8.80 -8.98 -24.73
C PRO A 566 7.32 -8.66 -24.95
N LEU A 567 6.48 -9.67 -24.76
CA LEU A 567 5.03 -9.56 -24.85
C LEU A 567 4.41 -9.96 -23.51
N THR A 568 3.35 -9.28 -23.11
CA THR A 568 2.49 -9.77 -22.03
C THR A 568 1.40 -10.66 -22.62
N VAL A 569 1.19 -11.84 -22.03
CA VAL A 569 0.25 -12.86 -22.50
C VAL A 569 -0.56 -13.44 -21.36
N THR A 570 -1.75 -13.94 -21.65
CA THR A 570 -2.57 -14.63 -20.65
C THR A 570 -2.39 -16.13 -20.82
N GLY A 571 -1.83 -16.79 -19.82
CA GLY A 571 -1.79 -18.24 -19.72
C GLY A 571 -3.12 -18.77 -19.17
N ALA A 572 -3.60 -19.86 -19.75
CA ALA A 572 -4.69 -20.68 -19.25
C ALA A 572 -4.14 -22.01 -18.75
N TYR A 573 -4.55 -22.43 -17.57
CA TYR A 573 -4.14 -23.70 -16.98
C TYR A 573 -5.38 -24.44 -16.49
N PHE A 574 -5.43 -25.75 -16.75
CA PHE A 574 -6.54 -26.59 -16.31
C PHE A 574 -6.22 -27.19 -14.95
N LEU A 575 -6.89 -26.69 -13.90
CA LEU A 575 -6.77 -27.24 -12.55
C LEU A 575 -7.67 -28.46 -12.41
N PRO A 576 -7.11 -29.66 -12.11
CA PRO A 576 -7.92 -30.84 -11.84
C PRO A 576 -8.66 -30.70 -10.50
N ALA A 577 -9.73 -31.49 -10.35
CA ALA A 577 -10.46 -31.58 -9.09
C ALA A 577 -9.54 -32.04 -7.95
N ARG A 578 -9.64 -31.39 -6.78
CA ARG A 578 -8.74 -31.64 -5.64
C ARG A 578 -9.40 -31.29 -4.32
N THR A 579 -8.97 -31.95 -3.24
CA THR A 579 -9.35 -31.62 -1.87
C THR A 579 -8.20 -30.88 -1.19
N ILE A 580 -8.45 -29.67 -0.69
CA ILE A 580 -7.50 -28.90 0.11
C ILE A 580 -8.13 -28.69 1.48
N ASP A 581 -7.44 -29.08 2.55
CA ASP A 581 -7.89 -28.95 3.94
C ASP A 581 -9.32 -29.47 4.20
N GLY A 582 -9.66 -30.59 3.56
CA GLY A 582 -10.97 -31.23 3.67
C GLY A 582 -12.09 -30.60 2.82
N VAL A 583 -11.81 -29.51 2.08
CA VAL A 583 -12.75 -28.89 1.15
C VAL A 583 -12.48 -29.38 -0.27
N PHE A 584 -13.52 -29.93 -0.93
CA PHE A 584 -13.44 -30.39 -2.31
C PHE A 584 -13.64 -29.22 -3.30
N TYR A 585 -12.74 -29.11 -4.26
CA TYR A 585 -12.78 -28.14 -5.35
C TYR A 585 -12.91 -28.87 -6.68
N ASN A 586 -13.93 -28.51 -7.46
CA ASN A 586 -14.12 -29.01 -8.82
C ASN A 586 -12.97 -28.59 -9.75
N GLU A 587 -12.85 -29.29 -10.87
CA GLU A 587 -11.97 -28.87 -11.96
C GLU A 587 -12.34 -27.47 -12.47
N LYS A 588 -11.34 -26.68 -12.85
CA LYS A 588 -11.55 -25.33 -13.37
C LYS A 588 -10.40 -24.84 -14.23
N VAL A 589 -10.71 -24.07 -15.26
CA VAL A 589 -9.69 -23.31 -16.00
C VAL A 589 -9.33 -22.07 -15.20
N VAL A 590 -8.04 -21.79 -15.09
CA VAL A 590 -7.51 -20.59 -14.43
C VAL A 590 -6.61 -19.80 -15.35
N PHE A 591 -6.87 -18.49 -15.38
CA PHE A 591 -6.07 -17.53 -16.14
C PHE A 591 -5.00 -16.84 -15.27
N HIS A 592 -3.85 -16.55 -15.86
CA HIS A 592 -2.74 -15.84 -15.22
C HIS A 592 -1.96 -15.01 -16.27
N GLN A 593 -1.61 -13.76 -15.94
CA GLN A 593 -0.83 -12.92 -16.85
C GLN A 593 0.67 -13.23 -16.72
N MET A 594 1.36 -13.37 -17.85
CA MET A 594 2.77 -13.73 -17.93
C MET A 594 3.51 -12.86 -18.94
N THR A 595 4.85 -12.89 -18.93
CA THR A 595 5.68 -12.20 -19.93
C THR A 595 6.42 -13.21 -20.80
N LEU A 596 6.13 -13.22 -22.10
CA LEU A 596 6.95 -13.86 -23.13
C LEU A 596 8.20 -13.02 -23.38
N ASP A 597 9.37 -13.65 -23.31
CA ASP A 597 10.67 -13.01 -23.50
C ASP A 597 11.12 -13.07 -24.96
N ARG A 598 11.17 -14.30 -25.49
CA ARG A 598 11.74 -14.64 -26.80
C ARG A 598 11.23 -16.00 -27.26
N ILE A 599 11.58 -16.34 -28.50
CA ILE A 599 11.41 -17.68 -29.08
C ILE A 599 12.78 -18.33 -29.18
N GLU A 600 12.89 -19.58 -28.71
CA GLU A 600 14.12 -20.37 -28.76
C GLU A 600 13.75 -21.82 -29.08
N ASN A 601 14.36 -22.41 -30.11
CA ASN A 601 14.14 -23.82 -30.52
C ASN A 601 12.66 -24.21 -30.67
N ASN A 602 11.87 -23.42 -31.40
CA ASN A 602 10.41 -23.61 -31.57
C ASN A 602 9.62 -23.64 -30.25
N THR A 603 10.13 -22.99 -29.21
CA THR A 603 9.43 -22.79 -27.95
C THR A 603 9.38 -21.31 -27.56
N PHE A 604 8.23 -20.89 -27.05
CA PHE A 604 8.06 -19.67 -26.31
C PHE A 604 8.77 -19.78 -24.97
N ILE A 605 9.66 -18.82 -24.69
CA ILE A 605 10.33 -18.70 -23.40
C ILE A 605 9.63 -17.64 -22.57
N LEU A 606 9.07 -18.04 -21.44
CA LEU A 606 8.47 -17.11 -20.48
C LEU A 606 9.54 -16.60 -19.51
N GLN A 607 9.52 -15.30 -19.20
CA GLN A 607 10.38 -14.75 -18.15
C GLN A 607 9.92 -15.30 -16.79
N ASN A 608 10.82 -16.00 -16.11
CA ASN A 608 10.73 -16.10 -14.65
C ASN A 608 11.29 -14.79 -14.10
N THR A 609 10.44 -13.99 -13.45
CA THR A 609 10.63 -12.55 -13.19
C THR A 609 11.72 -12.24 -12.17
N ASP A 610 12.97 -12.69 -12.36
CA ASP A 610 14.05 -12.47 -11.40
C ASP A 610 14.40 -11.00 -11.17
N PHE A 611 13.95 -10.47 -10.03
CA PHE A 611 14.12 -9.09 -9.57
C PHE A 611 15.59 -8.69 -9.32
N ASN A 612 16.55 -9.63 -9.43
CA ASN A 612 17.96 -9.40 -9.10
C ASN A 612 18.78 -8.61 -10.12
N HIS A 613 18.17 -7.97 -11.12
CA HIS A 613 18.90 -7.11 -12.06
C HIS A 613 18.61 -5.63 -11.83
N SER A 614 19.25 -5.08 -10.79
CA SER A 614 19.71 -3.68 -10.78
C SER A 614 21.20 -3.68 -11.13
N PRO A 615 21.63 -2.99 -12.20
CA PRO A 615 23.02 -2.99 -12.63
C PRO A 615 23.76 -1.85 -11.93
N VAL A 616 24.38 -2.10 -10.79
CA VAL A 616 25.47 -1.23 -10.29
C VAL A 616 26.59 -2.09 -9.71
N LEU A 617 27.82 -1.67 -10.04
CA LEU A 617 29.13 -2.15 -9.54
C LEU A 617 29.80 -3.31 -10.27
N VAL A 618 29.96 -3.09 -11.57
CA VAL A 618 30.90 -3.74 -12.48
C VAL A 618 32.39 -3.40 -12.33
N PHE A 619 32.82 -2.57 -11.37
CA PHE A 619 34.26 -2.43 -11.05
C PHE A 619 34.80 -3.62 -10.23
N ILE A 620 33.94 -4.61 -9.96
CA ILE A 620 34.21 -5.90 -9.29
C ILE A 620 34.08 -7.08 -10.28
N TYR A 621 34.16 -6.87 -11.62
CA TYR A 621 34.03 -7.99 -12.58
C TYR A 621 35.34 -8.75 -12.74
N PHE A 622 36.45 -8.21 -12.25
CA PHE A 622 37.74 -8.89 -12.38
C PHE A 622 37.88 -10.10 -11.42
N PHE A 623 37.18 -10.12 -10.28
CA PHE A 623 37.30 -11.21 -9.30
C PHE A 623 36.11 -12.19 -9.25
N LYS A 624 34.94 -11.81 -9.79
CA LYS A 624 33.78 -12.72 -9.83
C LYS A 624 33.77 -13.67 -11.02
N PHE A 625 34.65 -13.47 -12.00
CA PHE A 625 34.75 -14.30 -13.21
C PHE A 625 35.31 -15.71 -12.95
N ILE A 626 35.93 -15.97 -11.78
CA ILE A 626 36.65 -17.24 -11.56
C ILE A 626 35.86 -18.26 -10.73
N PHE A 627 34.86 -17.88 -9.92
CA PHE A 627 34.06 -18.85 -9.17
C PHE A 627 32.60 -18.41 -9.00
N ASN A 628 31.77 -18.74 -10.00
CA ASN A 628 30.36 -19.11 -9.77
C ASN A 628 29.81 -19.79 -11.02
N ILE A 629 29.68 -21.12 -10.95
CA ILE A 629 28.84 -21.90 -11.85
C ILE A 629 27.40 -21.42 -11.60
N LEU A 630 26.90 -20.51 -12.45
CA LEU A 630 25.50 -20.13 -12.49
C LEU A 630 24.69 -21.40 -12.78
N LYS A 631 23.95 -21.91 -11.79
CA LYS A 631 22.89 -22.89 -12.06
C LYS A 631 21.96 -22.29 -13.13
N PRO A 632 21.61 -23.03 -14.20
CA PRO A 632 20.74 -22.50 -15.25
C PRO A 632 19.40 -22.10 -14.65
N LYS A 633 18.94 -20.88 -14.96
CA LYS A 633 17.63 -20.40 -14.53
C LYS A 633 16.55 -21.31 -15.12
N LYS A 634 15.67 -21.85 -14.28
CA LYS A 634 14.50 -22.59 -14.76
C LYS A 634 13.58 -21.62 -15.50
N VAL A 635 13.37 -21.87 -16.80
CA VAL A 635 12.48 -21.11 -17.68
C VAL A 635 11.33 -22.01 -18.10
N ILE A 636 10.11 -21.46 -18.14
CA ILE A 636 8.97 -22.19 -18.71
C ILE A 636 9.09 -22.12 -20.23
N ARG A 637 8.93 -23.27 -20.86
CA ARG A 637 8.94 -23.42 -22.30
C ARG A 637 7.58 -23.92 -22.75
N ILE A 638 6.93 -23.21 -23.66
CA ILE A 638 5.69 -23.64 -24.30
C ILE A 638 5.99 -23.81 -25.78
N GLY A 639 5.72 -24.99 -26.34
CA GLY A 639 5.95 -25.23 -27.77
C GLY A 639 5.12 -24.27 -28.62
N LEU A 640 5.67 -23.77 -29.72
CA LEU A 640 4.91 -22.96 -30.69
C LEU A 640 3.74 -23.75 -31.26
N THR A 641 3.91 -25.06 -31.38
CA THR A 641 2.90 -26.02 -31.84
C THR A 641 1.94 -26.46 -30.74
N ASN A 642 2.13 -26.04 -29.49
CA ASN A 642 1.17 -26.37 -28.44
C ASN A 642 -0.18 -25.70 -28.74
N PRO A 643 -1.30 -26.32 -28.33
CA PRO A 643 -2.60 -25.70 -28.51
C PRO A 643 -2.73 -24.38 -27.76
N TYR A 644 -3.51 -23.47 -28.32
CA TYR A 644 -3.92 -22.22 -27.72
C TYR A 644 -5.30 -22.34 -27.10
N TYR A 645 -5.53 -21.69 -25.98
CA TYR A 645 -6.82 -21.70 -25.32
C TYR A 645 -7.80 -20.74 -26.01
N ALA A 646 -9.00 -21.21 -26.29
CA ALA A 646 -10.08 -20.48 -26.95
C ALA A 646 -11.21 -20.15 -25.95
N PRO A 647 -11.25 -18.93 -25.37
CA PRO A 647 -12.28 -18.56 -24.40
C PRO A 647 -13.68 -18.58 -25.00
N ILE A 648 -14.67 -19.04 -24.24
CA ILE A 648 -16.08 -18.99 -24.63
C ILE A 648 -16.46 -17.54 -24.94
N HIS A 649 -17.23 -17.33 -26.01
CA HIS A 649 -17.59 -16.01 -26.57
C HIS A 649 -16.45 -15.20 -27.20
N SER A 650 -15.26 -15.77 -27.37
CA SER A 650 -14.19 -15.15 -28.18
C SER A 650 -14.29 -15.52 -29.67
N ARG A 651 -13.65 -14.73 -30.53
CA ARG A 651 -13.47 -15.07 -31.94
C ARG A 651 -12.73 -16.41 -32.12
N TYR A 652 -11.85 -16.76 -31.19
CA TYR A 652 -11.07 -18.01 -31.21
C TYR A 652 -11.95 -19.22 -30.95
N TYR A 653 -12.97 -19.10 -30.11
CA TYR A 653 -13.95 -20.16 -29.92
C TYR A 653 -14.77 -20.40 -31.19
N LYS A 654 -15.14 -19.33 -31.91
CA LYS A 654 -15.78 -19.45 -33.22
C LYS A 654 -14.87 -20.17 -34.23
N MET A 655 -13.59 -19.80 -34.30
CA MET A 655 -12.60 -20.48 -35.16
C MET A 655 -12.47 -21.97 -34.82
N LEU A 656 -12.41 -22.31 -33.52
CA LEU A 656 -12.38 -23.70 -33.04
C LEU A 656 -13.63 -24.46 -33.48
N TYR A 657 -14.81 -23.90 -33.23
CA TYR A 657 -16.09 -24.50 -33.54
C TYR A 657 -16.26 -24.75 -35.06
N GLU A 658 -15.90 -23.76 -35.88
CA GLU A 658 -15.96 -23.87 -37.34
C GLU A 658 -14.96 -24.92 -37.85
N SER A 659 -13.73 -24.93 -37.34
CA SER A 659 -12.70 -25.92 -37.72
C SER A 659 -13.13 -27.34 -37.39
N LEU A 660 -13.70 -27.55 -36.19
CA LEU A 660 -14.24 -28.85 -35.76
C LEU A 660 -15.40 -29.30 -36.66
N ASN A 661 -16.32 -28.40 -37.01
CA ASN A 661 -17.45 -28.73 -37.87
C ASN A 661 -17.03 -29.05 -39.32
N GLN A 662 -16.02 -28.35 -39.84
CA GLN A 662 -15.59 -28.52 -41.23
C GLN A 662 -14.64 -29.70 -41.42
N THR A 663 -13.72 -29.91 -40.48
CA THR A 663 -12.58 -30.84 -40.66
C THR A 663 -12.54 -31.97 -39.63
N GLY A 664 -13.35 -31.89 -38.57
CA GLY A 664 -13.28 -32.79 -37.42
C GLY A 664 -12.03 -32.59 -36.56
N ARG A 665 -11.23 -31.54 -36.81
CA ARG A 665 -9.97 -31.26 -36.12
C ARG A 665 -10.01 -29.89 -35.45
N ASN A 666 -9.28 -29.76 -34.35
CA ASN A 666 -9.14 -28.51 -33.61
C ASN A 666 -8.01 -27.61 -34.16
N PHE A 667 -7.75 -27.69 -35.46
CA PHE A 667 -6.68 -26.96 -36.14
C PHE A 667 -7.27 -25.97 -37.13
N TYR A 668 -6.93 -24.70 -36.96
CA TYR A 668 -7.33 -23.62 -37.84
C TYR A 668 -6.14 -23.18 -38.70
N ASP A 669 -6.39 -23.05 -40.00
CA ASP A 669 -5.44 -22.54 -40.99
C ASP A 669 -6.18 -21.74 -42.08
N ASP A 670 -5.86 -20.47 -42.21
CA ASP A 670 -6.34 -19.59 -43.30
C ASP A 670 -5.23 -19.13 -44.24
N GLY A 671 -4.05 -19.76 -44.17
CA GLY A 671 -2.85 -19.41 -44.93
C GLY A 671 -2.00 -18.30 -44.30
N THR A 672 -2.56 -17.52 -43.35
CA THR A 672 -1.81 -16.50 -42.59
C THR A 672 -1.63 -16.92 -41.13
N ILE A 673 -2.70 -17.42 -40.52
CA ILE A 673 -2.75 -17.83 -39.13
C ILE A 673 -2.85 -19.35 -39.06
N GLN A 674 -1.86 -19.98 -38.42
CA GLN A 674 -1.86 -21.40 -38.11
C GLN A 674 -1.85 -21.60 -36.61
N MET A 675 -2.89 -22.23 -36.08
CA MET A 675 -2.97 -22.54 -34.66
C MET A 675 -3.85 -23.75 -34.38
N GLN A 676 -3.41 -24.57 -33.43
CA GLN A 676 -4.26 -25.55 -32.80
C GLN A 676 -4.98 -24.89 -31.62
N LEU A 677 -6.29 -25.09 -31.49
CA LEU A 677 -7.13 -24.45 -30.47
C LEU A 677 -7.73 -25.49 -29.52
N VAL A 678 -7.87 -25.15 -28.26
CA VAL A 678 -8.55 -25.98 -27.25
C VAL A 678 -9.48 -25.15 -26.38
N ASN A 679 -10.54 -25.78 -25.90
CA ASN A 679 -11.46 -25.25 -24.90
C ASN A 679 -11.99 -26.41 -24.05
N GLU A 680 -12.20 -26.18 -22.77
CA GLU A 680 -12.67 -27.16 -21.77
C GLU A 680 -13.98 -27.89 -22.13
N THR A 681 -14.79 -27.32 -23.04
CA THR A 681 -16.09 -27.89 -23.44
C THR A 681 -16.06 -28.67 -24.75
N LEU A 682 -15.25 -28.23 -25.73
CA LEU A 682 -15.25 -28.79 -27.09
C LEU A 682 -14.11 -29.79 -27.35
N THR A 683 -13.02 -29.68 -26.58
CA THR A 683 -11.79 -30.45 -26.81
C THR A 683 -11.11 -30.73 -25.48
N TYR A 684 -10.47 -31.87 -25.31
CA TYR A 684 -9.79 -32.18 -24.05
C TYR A 684 -8.57 -31.28 -23.81
N MET A 685 -8.51 -30.66 -22.64
CA MET A 685 -7.30 -30.05 -22.09
C MET A 685 -6.57 -31.09 -21.22
N HIS A 686 -5.27 -31.24 -21.42
CA HIS A 686 -4.41 -32.00 -20.51
C HIS A 686 -4.21 -31.29 -19.18
N ASN A 687 -4.28 -32.06 -18.09
CA ASN A 687 -3.80 -31.67 -16.78
C ASN A 687 -2.30 -31.33 -16.86
N ASP A 688 -1.84 -30.39 -16.03
CA ASP A 688 -0.42 -29.99 -15.94
C ASP A 688 0.18 -29.28 -17.16
N LEU A 689 -0.63 -28.92 -18.16
CA LEU A 689 -0.19 -28.14 -19.30
C LEU A 689 -0.68 -26.69 -19.25
N TRP A 690 0.23 -25.76 -19.52
CA TRP A 690 -0.10 -24.37 -19.80
C TRP A 690 -0.46 -24.18 -21.27
N TYR A 691 -1.59 -23.53 -21.49
CA TYR A 691 -2.04 -23.04 -22.78
C TYR A 691 -1.90 -21.52 -22.79
N LEU A 692 -1.71 -20.92 -23.96
CA LEU A 692 -1.72 -19.47 -24.11
C LEU A 692 -3.03 -19.04 -24.76
N LEU A 693 -3.60 -17.93 -24.29
CA LEU A 693 -4.58 -17.21 -25.09
C LEU A 693 -3.85 -16.61 -26.31
N PRO A 694 -4.47 -16.58 -27.50
CA PRO A 694 -3.82 -16.02 -28.68
C PRO A 694 -3.56 -14.51 -28.59
N ASP A 695 -4.30 -13.76 -27.77
CA ASP A 695 -4.07 -12.32 -27.62
C ASP A 695 -2.81 -12.04 -26.77
N ALA A 696 -1.89 -11.25 -27.33
CA ALA A 696 -0.66 -10.81 -26.69
C ALA A 696 -0.44 -9.30 -26.90
N TYR A 697 0.30 -8.66 -26.00
CA TYR A 697 0.48 -7.20 -26.05
C TYR A 697 1.95 -6.81 -25.88
N SER A 698 2.39 -5.85 -26.69
CA SER A 698 3.70 -5.18 -26.56
C SER A 698 3.50 -3.73 -26.16
N LEU A 699 4.47 -3.13 -25.47
CA LEU A 699 4.52 -1.69 -25.21
C LEU A 699 5.70 -1.06 -25.96
N GLN A 700 5.51 0.15 -26.48
CA GLN A 700 6.53 0.92 -27.19
C GLN A 700 6.58 2.34 -26.67
N LEU A 701 7.79 2.89 -26.57
CA LEU A 701 8.01 4.30 -26.26
C LEU A 701 8.64 4.99 -27.47
N LYS A 702 8.10 6.12 -27.90
CA LYS A 702 8.64 6.87 -29.06
C LYS A 702 9.07 8.25 -28.60
N LYS A 703 10.36 8.58 -28.74
CA LYS A 703 10.88 9.91 -28.43
C LYS A 703 10.11 10.98 -29.20
N ILE A 704 9.80 12.08 -28.53
CA ILE A 704 9.20 13.28 -29.13
C ILE A 704 10.30 14.18 -29.68
#